data_AF-A0A5Q4C1D2-F1
#
_entry.id   AF-A0A5Q4C1D2-F1
#
_cell.length_a   1.000
_cell.length_b   1.000
_cell.length_c   1.000
_cell.angle_alpha   90.00
_cell.angle_beta   90.00
_cell.angle_gamma   90.00
#
_symmetry.space_group_name_H-M   'P 1'
#
loop_
_entity.id
_entity.type
_entity.pdbx_description
1 polymer ?
#
loop_
_entity_poly.entity_id
_entity_poly.type
_entity_poly.pdbx_seq_one_letter_code
_entity_poly.pdbx_strand_id
1 'polypeptide(L)'
;MAAHGANGEPTVGSSEPRQKGKATPETIRVGCIAMVRKEGIPRRAEILSIKETKSGRQFYCNFDNFNKRLDEWVPTIRIDFDHDVEWPLPEKEKPKDPKTKKGVATSKKQISKKSQKRPGKREQSAPSEAPTPHPWSEFVESQSQRMTPTAEDSNSQTPATGDATATPAAGGDEMEIDLEEEVQKKDLLNGFSREDEIEKLRTHGSMTQNPAEISRIRNISKVQFGKHDLFPWYFSPYPEIFNQEDVIFICEFCLGYYGDEKSFTRHRRKCTLQHPPGNEIYRDESVSFFEIDGRRQRTYCRNLCLLSKMFLDHKTLYYDVDPFLFYVMTTRDDKGCHIIGYFSKEKESADGYNVACILTLPQYQRKGYGRLLIQFSYELSKIEGKLGSPEKPLSDLGLLSYRQYWGENILDLLVGYNERDEKTTIETISTALAIIPQDVEHTLQALKMQVYHKGEHKIVIPEKLIQQREKQKVKQKRLIDPSKIQWKPPVMKNSVIRVSKHLTQLPRHHRPLITHQRLSIVPTSPNVANTQSRSPSFATSPYPCTYNQSRHFSTSLAPPSDFKMNPPLHKRPINLLRGWPSPSLLPAAALSAAAVKTLADPAVYVPGLQYGPDPGYQPLRESIARWLSAFYTAADPAPPSASRTANTGNEGRLEHHPPDVRRICVTGGASQNLACILQSFTDPLYTKNVWMVAPCYFLACPIVADAGFDGRLKSVPEDDDGIDIEYLRKGLEAAGKGSDERFKQAKKRKLYRHIIYVVPTCSNPSGKTMSLARRYELVALARQHDALIVSDDVYDFLQWPFTSSDTPPGPYTPEMRLPRLVDIDRALGVSDASFGNAVSNGSFSKIVAPGVRTGWAEGSPAFAYGLSQTGSTCSGGAPSQLAATLVAELLESGELQRQLDEETRPALARRHRAMMQAIAEHVQKPLGDGFAVRESTLKGAGVYGGYFVWFSLPEGMSSREAATRAKETENLVIGHGAQFEVHGDEESARFDREIRLCFSWEPEEDVVEGVKRLGAVLKAMKDGVQWKST
;
A
#
# COMPACT_ATOMS: atom_id res chain seq x y z
N MET A 1 -45.15 -27.84 22.81
CA MET A 1 -43.95 -28.26 23.56
C MET A 1 -42.78 -28.24 22.58
N ALA A 2 -41.59 -27.73 22.88
CA ALA A 2 -41.11 -27.08 24.11
C ALA A 2 -40.65 -25.62 23.83
N ALA A 3 -40.25 -24.90 24.88
CA ALA A 3 -40.09 -23.45 24.90
C ALA A 3 -39.05 -22.88 23.93
N HIS A 4 -39.37 -21.72 23.31
CA HIS A 4 -38.37 -20.67 23.14
C HIS A 4 -38.20 -19.97 24.50
N GLY A 5 -37.00 -20.02 25.05
CA GLY A 5 -36.67 -19.27 26.28
C GLY A 5 -36.57 -17.77 26.00
N ALA A 6 -37.04 -16.96 26.95
CA ALA A 6 -36.55 -15.60 27.10
C ALA A 6 -35.12 -15.63 27.65
N ASN A 7 -34.42 -14.49 27.58
CA ASN A 7 -32.96 -14.34 27.72
C ASN A 7 -32.20 -14.91 26.51
N GLY A 8 -31.62 -14.01 25.70
CA GLY A 8 -30.80 -14.39 24.55
C GLY A 8 -29.41 -14.85 24.97
N GLU A 9 -29.23 -16.15 25.20
CA GLU A 9 -27.89 -16.72 25.31
C GLU A 9 -27.11 -16.52 24.00
N PRO A 10 -25.82 -16.13 24.05
CA PRO A 10 -25.05 -15.87 22.84
C PRO A 10 -24.83 -17.17 22.05
N THR A 11 -25.21 -17.16 20.77
CA THR A 11 -24.89 -18.25 19.85
C THR A 11 -23.39 -18.25 19.56
N VAL A 12 -22.72 -19.29 20.03
CA VAL A 12 -21.28 -19.57 19.84
C VAL A 12 -21.13 -20.81 18.97
N GLY A 13 -20.30 -20.72 17.94
CA GLY A 13 -20.07 -21.76 16.95
C GLY A 13 -21.19 -21.94 15.93
N SER A 14 -21.14 -23.06 15.20
CA SER A 14 -22.09 -23.45 14.16
C SER A 14 -23.29 -24.21 14.74
N SER A 15 -24.46 -24.12 14.08
CA SER A 15 -25.68 -24.85 14.46
C SER A 15 -25.68 -26.34 14.09
N GLU A 16 -24.64 -26.82 13.39
CA GLU A 16 -24.45 -28.25 13.10
C GLU A 16 -23.97 -29.01 14.36
N PRO A 17 -24.47 -30.22 14.65
CA PRO A 17 -24.15 -30.96 15.87
C PRO A 17 -22.67 -31.40 15.91
N ARG A 18 -21.91 -30.84 16.85
CA ARG A 18 -20.50 -31.17 17.10
C ARG A 18 -20.34 -32.36 18.03
N GLN A 19 -19.23 -33.09 17.90
CA GLN A 19 -18.90 -34.21 18.80
C GLN A 19 -18.44 -33.69 20.16
N LYS A 20 -18.95 -34.28 21.25
CA LYS A 20 -18.56 -33.96 22.63
C LYS A 20 -17.56 -34.97 23.19
N GLY A 21 -16.66 -34.51 24.05
CA GLY A 21 -15.80 -35.35 24.88
C GLY A 21 -14.75 -34.56 25.65
N LYS A 22 -14.19 -35.16 26.70
CA LYS A 22 -13.18 -34.53 27.56
C LYS A 22 -11.94 -34.05 26.80
N ALA A 23 -11.41 -32.90 27.22
CA ALA A 23 -10.14 -32.35 26.77
C ALA A 23 -9.22 -32.08 27.97
N THR A 24 -7.96 -31.79 27.65
CA THR A 24 -6.91 -31.36 28.58
C THR A 24 -6.18 -30.14 28.00
N PRO A 25 -5.37 -29.39 28.77
CA PRO A 25 -4.61 -28.23 28.27
C PRO A 25 -3.69 -28.52 27.06
N GLU A 26 -3.29 -29.78 26.90
CA GLU A 26 -2.42 -30.29 25.84
C GLU A 26 -3.21 -30.72 24.59
N THR A 27 -4.43 -31.22 24.78
CA THR A 27 -5.26 -31.83 23.71
C THR A 27 -6.31 -30.89 23.13
N ILE A 28 -6.71 -29.85 23.87
CA ILE A 28 -7.65 -28.83 23.40
C ILE A 28 -7.05 -28.03 22.22
N ARG A 29 -7.85 -27.77 21.17
CA ARG A 29 -7.40 -27.22 19.89
C ARG A 29 -8.28 -26.07 19.39
N VAL A 30 -7.78 -25.34 18.40
CA VAL A 30 -8.54 -24.29 17.71
C VAL A 30 -9.82 -24.88 17.09
N GLY A 31 -10.93 -24.16 17.22
CA GLY A 31 -12.27 -24.57 16.80
C GLY A 31 -13.02 -25.44 17.82
N CYS A 32 -12.46 -25.72 19.00
CA CYS A 32 -13.24 -26.31 20.10
C CYS A 32 -14.13 -25.24 20.76
N ILE A 33 -15.36 -25.62 21.14
CA ILE A 33 -16.19 -24.84 22.08
C ILE A 33 -16.03 -25.46 23.46
N ALA A 34 -15.66 -24.64 24.46
CA ALA A 34 -15.48 -25.06 25.84
C ALA A 34 -16.28 -24.17 26.79
N MET A 35 -16.45 -24.62 28.04
CA MET A 35 -16.93 -23.76 29.12
C MET A 35 -15.75 -22.94 29.65
N VAL A 36 -15.89 -21.61 29.65
CA VAL A 36 -14.83 -20.68 30.05
C VAL A 36 -15.39 -19.71 31.07
N ARG A 37 -14.73 -19.60 32.23
CA ARG A 37 -15.14 -18.71 33.32
C ARG A 37 -14.87 -17.26 32.93
N LYS A 38 -15.91 -16.44 32.87
CA LYS A 38 -15.86 -15.00 32.57
C LYS A 38 -16.66 -14.24 33.63
N GLU A 39 -15.99 -13.31 34.31
CA GLU A 39 -16.54 -12.57 35.46
C GLU A 39 -17.04 -13.52 36.57
N GLY A 40 -16.32 -14.64 36.76
CA GLY A 40 -16.70 -15.73 37.68
C GLY A 40 -17.69 -16.75 37.12
N ILE A 41 -18.54 -16.33 36.17
CA ILE A 41 -19.62 -17.16 35.58
C ILE A 41 -19.06 -18.05 34.46
N PRO A 42 -19.32 -19.37 34.44
CA PRO A 42 -18.97 -20.22 33.31
C PRO A 42 -19.87 -19.92 32.10
N ARG A 43 -19.27 -19.57 30.95
CA ARG A 43 -19.98 -19.30 29.68
C ARG A 43 -19.40 -20.17 28.55
N ARG A 44 -20.21 -20.54 27.55
CA ARG A 44 -19.71 -21.22 26.33
C ARG A 44 -18.84 -20.25 25.53
N ALA A 45 -17.70 -20.71 25.01
CA ALA A 45 -16.83 -19.92 24.13
C ALA A 45 -16.07 -20.79 23.12
N GLU A 46 -15.92 -20.31 21.87
CA GLU A 46 -15.14 -20.98 20.82
C GLU A 46 -13.68 -20.50 20.84
N ILE A 47 -12.73 -21.42 20.82
CA ILE A 47 -11.29 -21.13 20.86
C ILE A 47 -10.82 -20.86 19.43
N LEU A 48 -10.65 -19.58 19.08
CA LEU A 48 -10.23 -19.18 17.72
C LEU A 48 -8.70 -19.14 17.55
N SER A 49 -7.92 -19.09 18.64
CA SER A 49 -6.46 -19.18 18.60
C SER A 49 -5.88 -19.62 19.94
N ILE A 50 -4.62 -20.06 19.92
CA ILE A 50 -3.82 -20.47 21.08
C ILE A 50 -2.45 -19.80 20.93
N LYS A 51 -1.94 -19.17 21.98
CA LYS A 51 -0.57 -18.63 22.04
C LYS A 51 0.13 -19.07 23.31
N GLU A 52 1.45 -19.03 23.30
CA GLU A 52 2.28 -19.27 24.47
C GLU A 52 2.92 -17.95 24.90
N THR A 53 2.78 -17.61 26.18
CA THR A 53 3.31 -16.40 26.82
C THR A 53 4.19 -16.80 28.01
N LYS A 54 4.82 -15.82 28.67
CA LYS A 54 5.66 -16.09 29.85
C LYS A 54 4.89 -16.69 31.03
N SER A 55 3.57 -16.47 31.12
CA SER A 55 2.70 -17.11 32.11
C SER A 55 2.19 -18.51 31.69
N GLY A 56 2.52 -18.97 30.49
CA GLY A 56 2.10 -20.27 29.94
C GLY A 56 1.17 -20.15 28.74
N ARG A 57 0.30 -21.14 28.55
CA ARG A 57 -0.61 -21.22 27.40
C ARG A 57 -1.85 -20.33 27.62
N GLN A 58 -2.16 -19.49 26.62
CA GLN A 58 -3.35 -18.64 26.57
C GLN A 58 -4.20 -18.99 25.36
N PHE A 59 -5.52 -18.87 25.52
CA PHE A 59 -6.52 -19.24 24.53
C PHE A 59 -7.35 -18.01 24.18
N TYR A 60 -7.52 -17.71 22.89
CA TYR A 60 -8.36 -16.60 22.44
C TYR A 60 -9.78 -17.12 22.26
N CYS A 61 -10.62 -16.81 23.25
CA CYS A 61 -11.99 -17.31 23.36
C CYS A 61 -12.99 -16.25 22.84
N ASN A 62 -13.78 -16.63 21.85
CA ASN A 62 -14.94 -15.87 21.39
C ASN A 62 -16.19 -16.32 22.15
N PHE A 63 -16.89 -15.38 22.78
CA PHE A 63 -18.06 -15.64 23.64
C PHE A 63 -19.41 -15.33 22.96
N ASP A 64 -19.37 -14.85 21.71
CA ASP A 64 -20.51 -14.42 20.91
C ASP A 64 -20.00 -14.27 19.47
N ASN A 65 -20.53 -15.08 18.53
CA ASN A 65 -20.08 -15.14 17.13
C ASN A 65 -19.98 -13.76 16.44
N PHE A 66 -20.69 -12.74 16.92
CA PHE A 66 -20.81 -11.44 16.26
C PHE A 66 -20.07 -10.29 16.97
N ASN A 67 -19.52 -10.50 18.18
CA ASN A 67 -19.05 -9.40 19.04
C ASN A 67 -17.60 -9.58 19.53
N LYS A 68 -16.63 -9.22 18.67
CA LYS A 68 -15.18 -9.25 18.96
C LYS A 68 -14.74 -8.45 20.21
N ARG A 69 -15.59 -7.58 20.77
CA ARG A 69 -15.29 -6.85 22.03
C ARG A 69 -15.49 -7.72 23.26
N LEU A 70 -16.26 -8.80 23.15
CA LEU A 70 -16.45 -9.81 24.20
C LEU A 70 -15.37 -10.90 24.18
N ASP A 71 -14.60 -11.03 23.10
CA ASP A 71 -13.46 -11.95 23.03
C ASP A 71 -12.43 -11.65 24.14
N GLU A 72 -11.67 -12.65 24.55
CA GLU A 72 -10.48 -12.43 25.39
C GLU A 72 -9.44 -13.55 25.32
N TRP A 73 -8.19 -13.18 25.57
CA TRP A 73 -7.12 -14.12 25.90
C TRP A 73 -7.28 -14.58 27.35
N VAL A 74 -7.59 -15.86 27.54
CA VAL A 74 -7.72 -16.47 28.87
C VAL A 74 -6.55 -17.44 29.13
N PRO A 75 -5.96 -17.46 30.35
CA PRO A 75 -5.03 -18.52 30.75
C PRO A 75 -5.78 -19.84 30.95
N THR A 76 -5.06 -20.96 30.84
CA THR A 76 -5.57 -22.34 31.03
C THR A 76 -6.55 -22.50 32.20
N ILE A 77 -6.26 -21.92 33.36
CA ILE A 77 -7.05 -22.04 34.59
C ILE A 77 -8.48 -21.46 34.50
N ARG A 78 -8.80 -20.67 33.46
CA ARG A 78 -10.16 -20.17 33.21
C ARG A 78 -10.99 -21.07 32.29
N ILE A 79 -10.39 -22.08 31.66
CA ILE A 79 -11.12 -23.12 30.92
C ILE A 79 -11.52 -24.22 31.90
N ASP A 80 -12.78 -24.63 31.84
CA ASP A 80 -13.32 -25.75 32.60
C ASP A 80 -13.11 -27.05 31.79
N PHE A 81 -12.26 -27.94 32.31
CA PHE A 81 -11.92 -29.23 31.69
C PHE A 81 -12.67 -30.42 32.33
N ASP A 82 -13.47 -30.17 33.37
CA ASP A 82 -14.31 -31.21 33.99
C ASP A 82 -15.51 -31.54 33.09
N HIS A 83 -16.03 -30.51 32.41
CA HIS A 83 -17.06 -30.61 31.37
C HIS A 83 -16.49 -31.07 30.01
N ASP A 84 -17.30 -31.79 29.22
CA ASP A 84 -16.96 -32.16 27.84
C ASP A 84 -16.91 -30.92 26.93
N VAL A 85 -15.87 -30.83 26.08
CA VAL A 85 -15.79 -29.80 25.04
C VAL A 85 -16.45 -30.28 23.74
N GLU A 86 -16.95 -29.35 22.94
CA GLU A 86 -17.44 -29.64 21.58
C GLU A 86 -16.30 -29.46 20.58
N TRP A 87 -15.84 -30.56 19.98
CA TRP A 87 -14.72 -30.57 19.04
C TRP A 87 -15.09 -29.95 17.69
N PRO A 88 -14.14 -29.31 16.97
CA PRO A 88 -14.40 -28.80 15.64
C PRO A 88 -14.75 -29.94 14.69
N LEU A 89 -15.68 -29.64 13.77
CA LEU A 89 -16.08 -30.54 12.69
C LEU A 89 -14.85 -30.93 11.85
N PRO A 90 -14.75 -32.19 11.38
CA PRO A 90 -13.67 -32.59 10.50
C PRO A 90 -13.74 -31.80 9.19
N GLU A 91 -12.60 -31.27 8.74
CA GLU A 91 -12.53 -30.59 7.44
C GLU A 91 -12.99 -31.53 6.33
N LYS A 92 -13.90 -31.05 5.47
CA LYS A 92 -14.29 -31.79 4.26
C LYS A 92 -13.09 -31.84 3.32
N GLU A 93 -12.35 -32.95 3.35
CA GLU A 93 -11.22 -33.16 2.46
C GLU A 93 -11.63 -32.90 1.01
N LYS A 94 -10.92 -32.00 0.33
CA LYS A 94 -11.05 -31.85 -1.13
C LYS A 94 -10.75 -33.21 -1.77
N PRO A 95 -11.55 -33.69 -2.73
CA PRO A 95 -11.44 -35.06 -3.25
C PRO A 95 -10.03 -35.30 -3.80
N LYS A 96 -9.34 -36.28 -3.22
CA LYS A 96 -7.98 -36.68 -3.61
C LYS A 96 -8.04 -37.56 -4.86
N ASP A 97 -7.28 -37.19 -5.89
CA ASP A 97 -7.11 -38.05 -7.06
C ASP A 97 -6.53 -39.43 -6.67
N PRO A 98 -7.02 -40.52 -7.29
CA PRO A 98 -6.70 -41.88 -6.86
C PRO A 98 -5.27 -42.30 -7.25
N LYS A 99 -4.30 -42.02 -6.38
CA LYS A 99 -2.94 -42.57 -6.50
C LYS A 99 -2.95 -44.10 -6.36
N THR A 100 -2.73 -44.79 -7.47
CA THR A 100 -2.48 -46.24 -7.51
C THR A 100 -1.29 -46.62 -6.63
N LYS A 101 -1.50 -47.50 -5.64
CA LYS A 101 -0.42 -48.23 -4.96
C LYS A 101 -0.43 -49.70 -5.38
N LYS A 102 0.77 -50.24 -5.65
CA LYS A 102 0.98 -51.67 -5.92
C LYS A 102 0.65 -52.48 -4.66
N GLY A 103 -0.11 -53.56 -4.83
CA GLY A 103 -0.32 -54.59 -3.81
C GLY A 103 -0.01 -55.95 -4.40
N VAL A 104 0.89 -56.72 -3.77
CA VAL A 104 1.18 -58.11 -4.14
C VAL A 104 0.26 -59.02 -3.33
N ALA A 105 -0.52 -59.88 -4.01
CA ALA A 105 -1.33 -60.91 -3.38
C ALA A 105 -1.39 -62.16 -4.26
N THR A 106 -1.37 -63.33 -3.63
CA THR A 106 -1.25 -64.64 -4.28
C THR A 106 -2.61 -65.34 -4.47
N SER A 107 -2.84 -65.88 -5.67
CA SER A 107 -3.70 -67.05 -6.04
C SER A 107 -4.93 -67.39 -5.16
N LYS A 108 -6.15 -67.55 -5.69
CA LYS A 108 -6.55 -68.63 -6.63
C LYS A 108 -8.00 -68.45 -7.16
N LYS A 109 -8.24 -68.84 -8.43
CA LYS A 109 -9.56 -69.11 -9.09
C LYS A 109 -10.53 -67.89 -9.20
N GLN A 110 -11.52 -67.85 -10.10
CA GLN A 110 -12.03 -68.83 -11.08
C GLN A 110 -12.33 -68.18 -12.47
N ILE A 111 -13.00 -68.87 -13.41
CA ILE A 111 -12.95 -68.60 -14.87
C ILE A 111 -14.33 -68.30 -15.49
N SER A 112 -14.47 -67.18 -16.22
CA SER A 112 -15.20 -67.03 -17.52
C SER A 112 -15.16 -65.56 -17.99
N LYS A 113 -14.80 -65.09 -19.21
CA LYS A 113 -14.92 -65.47 -20.65
C LYS A 113 -16.04 -64.72 -21.40
N LYS A 114 -15.67 -64.11 -22.55
CA LYS A 114 -16.50 -63.45 -23.60
C LYS A 114 -17.10 -62.08 -23.19
N SER A 115 -16.81 -60.94 -23.84
CA SER A 115 -17.01 -60.45 -25.25
C SER A 115 -18.43 -59.88 -25.48
N GLN A 116 -18.70 -58.84 -26.30
CA GLN A 116 -18.07 -58.53 -27.60
C GLN A 116 -18.34 -57.07 -28.12
N LYS A 117 -17.40 -56.53 -28.91
CA LYS A 117 -17.46 -55.52 -30.02
C LYS A 117 -18.51 -54.35 -30.07
N ARG A 118 -17.99 -53.13 -30.32
CA ARG A 118 -18.59 -52.03 -31.13
C ARG A 118 -18.69 -52.41 -32.63
N PRO A 119 -19.63 -51.84 -33.43
CA PRO A 119 -19.41 -50.62 -34.24
C PRO A 119 -20.66 -49.68 -34.29
N GLY A 120 -20.74 -48.54 -35.00
CA GLY A 120 -19.74 -47.73 -35.74
C GLY A 120 -20.29 -47.05 -37.03
N LYS A 121 -19.87 -45.80 -37.32
CA LYS A 121 -20.27 -44.85 -38.41
C LYS A 121 -21.63 -44.11 -38.24
N ARG A 122 -21.97 -42.97 -38.88
CA ARG A 122 -21.26 -41.74 -39.40
C ARG A 122 -21.78 -41.28 -40.79
N GLU A 123 -22.42 -40.09 -40.85
CA GLU A 123 -22.51 -39.11 -41.96
C GLU A 123 -23.05 -37.77 -41.33
N GLN A 124 -22.58 -36.54 -41.61
CA GLN A 124 -22.61 -35.68 -42.83
C GLN A 124 -24.02 -35.08 -43.11
N SER A 125 -24.25 -33.77 -43.37
CA SER A 125 -23.39 -32.57 -43.63
C SER A 125 -24.02 -31.24 -43.13
N ALA A 126 -23.33 -30.09 -43.31
CA ALA A 126 -23.74 -28.70 -42.98
C ALA A 126 -24.30 -27.95 -44.26
N PRO A 127 -24.45 -26.59 -44.38
CA PRO A 127 -24.01 -25.43 -43.56
C PRO A 127 -24.99 -24.20 -43.50
N SER A 128 -24.45 -22.98 -43.28
CA SER A 128 -25.05 -21.61 -43.37
C SER A 128 -25.93 -21.12 -42.19
N GLU A 129 -25.94 -19.84 -41.77
CA GLU A 129 -24.89 -18.79 -41.69
C GLU A 129 -25.32 -17.69 -40.66
N ALA A 130 -24.58 -16.59 -40.53
CA ALA A 130 -24.77 -15.52 -39.50
C ALA A 130 -25.61 -14.31 -40.03
N PRO A 131 -25.84 -13.17 -39.31
CA PRO A 131 -25.38 -12.76 -37.96
C PRO A 131 -26.44 -12.06 -37.05
N THR A 132 -26.00 -11.69 -35.82
CA THR A 132 -26.67 -10.73 -34.90
C THR A 132 -26.56 -9.27 -35.38
N PRO A 133 -27.39 -8.33 -34.90
CA PRO A 133 -26.95 -7.47 -33.79
C PRO A 133 -28.06 -7.00 -32.79
N HIS A 134 -27.64 -6.36 -31.69
CA HIS A 134 -28.49 -5.55 -30.79
C HIS A 134 -28.71 -4.13 -31.35
N PRO A 135 -29.67 -3.34 -30.80
CA PRO A 135 -29.25 -2.27 -29.87
C PRO A 135 -30.23 -2.03 -28.69
N TRP A 136 -29.96 -1.00 -27.87
CA TRP A 136 -30.78 -0.52 -26.73
C TRP A 136 -31.49 0.81 -27.05
N SER A 137 -32.76 0.96 -26.60
CA SER A 137 -33.54 2.22 -26.52
C SER A 137 -34.85 1.99 -25.72
N GLU A 138 -35.53 2.95 -25.08
CA GLU A 138 -35.11 4.32 -24.69
C GLU A 138 -35.73 4.80 -23.35
N PHE A 139 -36.90 5.48 -23.34
CA PHE A 139 -37.43 6.24 -22.18
C PHE A 139 -38.97 6.41 -22.22
N VAL A 140 -39.57 6.88 -21.09
CA VAL A 140 -40.83 7.69 -20.98
C VAL A 140 -42.23 7.01 -21.01
N GLU A 141 -42.92 7.13 -19.85
CA GLU A 141 -44.35 7.53 -19.59
C GLU A 141 -45.56 6.86 -20.29
N SER A 142 -46.79 6.85 -19.73
CA SER A 142 -47.32 7.05 -18.35
C SER A 142 -48.80 6.58 -18.28
N GLN A 143 -49.45 6.73 -17.11
CA GLN A 143 -50.93 6.75 -16.90
C GLN A 143 -51.68 5.39 -17.07
N SER A 144 -52.80 5.11 -16.37
CA SER A 144 -53.53 5.82 -15.30
C SER A 144 -54.49 4.90 -14.51
N GLN A 145 -54.79 5.23 -13.24
CA GLN A 145 -56.06 5.02 -12.46
C GLN A 145 -56.67 3.58 -12.34
N ARG A 146 -57.51 3.19 -11.36
CA ARG A 146 -58.28 3.92 -10.32
C ARG A 146 -58.65 3.02 -9.08
N MET A 147 -58.53 3.60 -7.88
CA MET A 147 -59.32 3.43 -6.61
C MET A 147 -60.10 2.13 -6.24
N THR A 148 -59.68 1.44 -5.15
CA THR A 148 -60.29 1.32 -3.78
C THR A 148 -61.78 1.73 -3.51
N PRO A 149 -62.40 1.40 -2.34
CA PRO A 149 -62.47 0.16 -1.50
C PRO A 149 -63.89 -0.09 -0.85
N THR A 150 -64.05 -1.03 0.10
CA THR A 150 -65.12 -1.13 1.18
C THR A 150 -64.96 -2.43 2.02
N ALA A 151 -65.59 -2.70 3.19
CA ALA A 151 -65.81 -1.96 4.47
C ALA A 151 -66.47 -2.91 5.54
N GLU A 152 -66.68 -2.43 6.80
CA GLU A 152 -67.59 -2.96 7.88
C GLU A 152 -67.22 -4.32 8.58
N ASP A 153 -67.69 -4.69 9.80
CA ASP A 153 -67.93 -4.05 11.14
C ASP A 153 -68.39 -5.15 12.17
N SER A 154 -68.57 -5.04 13.51
CA SER A 154 -67.82 -4.42 14.65
C SER A 154 -68.37 -4.95 16.02
N ASN A 155 -67.95 -4.40 17.18
CA ASN A 155 -68.52 -4.54 18.56
C ASN A 155 -68.38 -5.91 19.32
N SER A 156 -68.45 -6.06 20.67
CA SER A 156 -68.57 -5.14 21.84
C SER A 156 -68.24 -5.80 23.23
N GLN A 157 -68.26 -5.00 24.32
CA GLN A 157 -68.54 -5.33 25.77
C GLN A 157 -67.45 -5.77 26.80
N THR A 158 -67.76 -5.50 28.08
CA THR A 158 -66.98 -5.50 29.36
C THR A 158 -67.97 -5.73 30.57
N PRO A 159 -67.76 -5.49 31.90
CA PRO A 159 -66.63 -4.96 32.73
C PRO A 159 -66.44 -5.66 34.13
N ALA A 160 -65.87 -4.93 35.12
CA ALA A 160 -66.06 -5.01 36.61
C ALA A 160 -65.36 -6.12 37.47
N THR A 161 -65.02 -5.98 38.78
CA THR A 161 -64.79 -4.83 39.74
C THR A 161 -64.14 -5.31 41.08
N GLY A 162 -63.37 -4.43 41.77
CA GLY A 162 -63.11 -4.39 43.25
C GLY A 162 -62.08 -5.38 43.86
N ASP A 163 -61.58 -5.25 45.11
CA ASP A 163 -61.54 -4.18 46.16
C ASP A 163 -60.74 -4.75 47.40
N ALA A 164 -60.23 -4.06 48.45
CA ALA A 164 -59.89 -2.66 48.81
C ALA A 164 -59.13 -2.62 50.20
N THR A 165 -58.76 -1.43 50.73
CA THR A 165 -58.26 -1.10 52.12
C THR A 165 -56.82 -1.52 52.53
N ALA A 166 -56.08 -0.88 53.47
CA ALA A 166 -56.05 0.50 54.04
C ALA A 166 -54.72 0.78 54.83
N THR A 167 -54.39 2.07 55.08
CA THR A 167 -53.16 2.63 55.72
C THR A 167 -53.22 2.69 57.29
N PRO A 168 -52.16 2.99 58.09
CA PRO A 168 -51.38 4.27 58.06
C PRO A 168 -49.89 4.35 58.55
N ALA A 169 -49.09 5.16 57.82
CA ALA A 169 -48.20 6.25 58.26
C ALA A 169 -46.99 6.11 59.24
N ALA A 170 -46.00 7.01 58.99
CA ALA A 170 -44.82 7.44 59.78
C ALA A 170 -43.61 6.47 59.88
N GLY A 171 -42.36 6.91 59.71
CA GLY A 171 -41.88 8.22 59.22
C GLY A 171 -40.36 8.43 59.45
N GLY A 172 -39.68 9.09 58.50
CA GLY A 172 -38.24 9.42 58.56
C GLY A 172 -37.57 9.30 57.17
N ASP A 173 -36.87 10.34 56.73
CA ASP A 173 -36.29 10.42 55.39
C ASP A 173 -34.89 9.79 55.28
N GLU A 174 -34.66 9.01 54.22
CA GLU A 174 -33.45 9.09 53.37
C GLU A 174 -33.71 8.30 52.07
N MET A 175 -33.69 8.99 50.91
CA MET A 175 -34.03 8.39 49.60
C MET A 175 -32.80 7.96 48.79
N GLU A 176 -32.42 6.69 48.92
CA GLU A 176 -32.06 5.89 47.74
C GLU A 176 -33.34 5.33 47.10
N ILE A 177 -33.26 4.91 45.82
CA ILE A 177 -33.98 3.76 45.24
C ILE A 177 -33.50 3.52 43.80
N ASP A 178 -33.08 2.28 43.53
CA ASP A 178 -32.81 1.76 42.18
C ASP A 178 -34.11 1.45 41.42
N LEU A 179 -34.04 1.22 40.10
CA LEU A 179 -35.19 0.85 39.28
C LEU A 179 -34.97 -0.43 38.46
N GLU A 180 -35.24 -1.56 39.12
CA GLU A 180 -35.65 -2.85 38.55
C GLU A 180 -36.95 -3.25 39.28
N GLU A 181 -37.99 -3.83 38.69
CA GLU A 181 -38.47 -3.94 37.30
C GLU A 181 -40.01 -4.05 37.38
N GLU A 182 -40.75 -3.66 36.34
CA GLU A 182 -41.80 -4.55 35.81
C GLU A 182 -42.20 -4.20 34.37
N VAL A 183 -42.57 -5.23 33.59
CA VAL A 183 -42.85 -5.12 32.16
C VAL A 183 -44.05 -5.99 31.79
N GLN A 184 -45.22 -5.39 31.56
CA GLN A 184 -46.13 -5.76 30.44
C GLN A 184 -47.42 -4.93 30.34
N LYS A 185 -47.49 -4.09 29.30
CA LYS A 185 -48.58 -4.17 28.30
C LYS A 185 -48.19 -3.46 27.00
N LYS A 186 -48.38 -4.17 25.88
CA LYS A 186 -48.40 -3.61 24.52
C LYS A 186 -49.75 -2.87 24.31
N ASP A 187 -49.95 -2.03 23.28
CA ASP A 187 -49.39 -2.16 21.93
C ASP A 187 -49.43 -0.85 21.09
N LEU A 188 -48.87 -0.94 19.87
CA LEU A 188 -49.14 -0.10 18.69
C LEU A 188 -48.88 1.43 18.76
N LEU A 189 -47.63 1.86 18.45
CA LEU A 189 -47.28 2.76 17.32
C LEU A 189 -45.84 3.30 17.40
N ASN A 190 -44.90 2.67 16.67
CA ASN A 190 -43.55 3.16 16.29
C ASN A 190 -42.87 4.18 17.24
N GLY A 191 -42.36 3.70 18.38
CA GLY A 191 -41.38 4.40 19.20
C GLY A 191 -39.95 3.93 18.90
N PHE A 192 -38.99 4.85 18.77
CA PHE A 192 -37.56 4.51 18.69
C PHE A 192 -37.02 4.19 20.08
N SER A 193 -36.69 2.93 20.33
CA SER A 193 -35.87 2.50 21.46
C SER A 193 -34.39 2.70 21.11
N ARG A 194 -33.70 3.52 21.90
CA ARG A 194 -32.28 3.86 21.65
C ARG A 194 -31.37 2.69 22.03
N GLU A 195 -31.80 1.92 23.02
CA GLU A 195 -31.12 0.77 23.58
C GLU A 195 -31.16 -0.40 22.58
N ASP A 196 -32.32 -0.67 21.96
CA ASP A 196 -32.47 -1.67 20.87
C ASP A 196 -31.64 -1.35 19.64
N GLU A 197 -31.54 -0.08 19.24
CA GLU A 197 -30.72 0.33 18.10
C GLU A 197 -29.23 0.16 18.42
N ILE A 198 -28.82 0.50 19.65
CA ILE A 198 -27.45 0.24 20.15
C ILE A 198 -27.16 -1.27 20.23
N GLU A 199 -28.13 -2.13 20.59
CA GLU A 199 -27.97 -3.59 20.64
C GLU A 199 -27.88 -4.21 19.24
N LYS A 200 -28.71 -3.76 18.29
CA LYS A 200 -28.63 -4.17 16.88
C LYS A 200 -27.29 -3.75 16.26
N LEU A 201 -26.78 -2.57 16.60
CA LEU A 201 -25.44 -2.10 16.18
C LEU A 201 -24.27 -2.74 16.98
N ARG A 202 -24.53 -3.49 18.06
CA ARG A 202 -23.52 -4.38 18.68
C ARG A 202 -23.43 -5.75 17.99
N THR A 203 -24.53 -6.21 17.41
CA THR A 203 -24.66 -7.55 16.79
C THR A 203 -24.43 -7.55 15.27
N HIS A 204 -24.54 -6.41 14.59
CA HIS A 204 -24.28 -6.28 13.16
C HIS A 204 -22.88 -5.68 12.89
N GLY A 205 -21.84 -6.47 13.16
CA GLY A 205 -20.45 -6.02 13.04
C GLY A 205 -19.94 -5.89 11.60
N SER A 206 -19.44 -4.69 11.25
CA SER A 206 -18.56 -4.38 10.10
C SER A 206 -19.11 -4.57 8.67
N MET A 207 -19.35 -3.46 7.96
CA MET A 207 -19.55 -3.45 6.51
C MET A 207 -18.22 -3.37 5.72
N THR A 208 -17.40 -4.42 5.75
CA THR A 208 -16.33 -4.63 4.75
C THR A 208 -16.21 -6.10 4.35
N GLN A 209 -16.59 -6.44 3.12
CA GLN A 209 -16.54 -7.80 2.58
C GLN A 209 -15.13 -8.17 2.07
N ASN A 210 -14.15 -8.33 2.96
CA ASN A 210 -12.87 -8.93 2.64
C ASN A 210 -12.42 -9.95 3.72
N PRO A 211 -12.53 -11.27 3.47
CA PRO A 211 -12.17 -12.30 4.45
C PRO A 211 -10.72 -12.23 4.95
N ALA A 212 -9.79 -11.66 4.19
CA ALA A 212 -8.38 -11.58 4.57
C ALA A 212 -8.14 -10.70 5.82
N GLU A 213 -8.81 -9.54 5.92
CA GLU A 213 -8.60 -8.60 7.02
C GLU A 213 -9.35 -9.00 8.30
N ILE A 214 -10.50 -9.67 8.15
CA ILE A 214 -11.34 -10.17 9.25
C ILE A 214 -10.56 -11.11 10.19
N SER A 215 -9.50 -11.77 9.68
CA SER A 215 -8.72 -12.82 10.34
C SER A 215 -7.72 -12.37 11.42
N ARG A 216 -7.40 -11.07 11.56
CA ARG A 216 -6.38 -10.62 12.52
C ARG A 216 -6.87 -10.60 13.97
N ILE A 217 -6.80 -11.76 14.61
CA ILE A 217 -6.96 -11.94 16.06
C ILE A 217 -6.03 -10.97 16.81
N ARG A 218 -6.54 -10.35 17.87
CA ARG A 218 -5.77 -9.34 18.62
C ARG A 218 -4.56 -10.00 19.30
N ASN A 219 -3.40 -9.38 19.17
CA ASN A 219 -2.12 -9.91 19.65
C ASN A 219 -1.89 -9.68 21.15
N ILE A 220 -2.33 -8.52 21.65
CA ILE A 220 -2.06 -8.04 23.01
C ILE A 220 -3.18 -8.47 23.96
N SER A 221 -2.82 -9.07 25.10
CA SER A 221 -3.77 -9.55 26.11
C SER A 221 -4.32 -8.42 26.99
N LYS A 222 -3.43 -7.62 27.60
CA LYS A 222 -3.75 -6.55 28.55
C LYS A 222 -2.73 -5.40 28.45
N VAL A 223 -3.18 -4.17 28.73
CA VAL A 223 -2.34 -2.97 28.72
C VAL A 223 -2.56 -2.15 29.99
N GLN A 224 -1.48 -1.89 30.73
CA GLN A 224 -1.48 -0.96 31.86
C GLN A 224 -1.28 0.46 31.32
N PHE A 225 -2.21 1.38 31.64
CA PHE A 225 -2.17 2.77 31.19
C PHE A 225 -2.56 3.71 32.34
N GLY A 226 -1.56 4.36 32.94
CA GLY A 226 -1.76 5.24 34.10
C GLY A 226 -2.23 4.47 35.32
N LYS A 227 -3.47 4.74 35.77
CA LYS A 227 -4.16 3.99 36.84
C LYS A 227 -5.18 2.96 36.35
N HIS A 228 -5.25 2.71 35.05
CA HIS A 228 -6.28 1.87 34.43
C HIS A 228 -5.67 0.69 33.67
N ASP A 229 -6.33 -0.46 33.79
CA ASP A 229 -6.11 -1.62 32.95
C ASP A 229 -7.04 -1.54 31.73
N LEU A 230 -6.45 -1.60 30.53
CA LEU A 230 -7.14 -1.54 29.25
C LEU A 230 -7.02 -2.89 28.53
N PHE A 231 -8.13 -3.34 27.94
CA PHE A 231 -8.21 -4.58 27.17
C PHE A 231 -8.42 -4.23 25.69
N PRO A 232 -7.42 -4.45 24.81
CA PRO A 232 -7.53 -4.19 23.38
C PRO A 232 -8.75 -4.88 22.75
N TRP A 233 -9.34 -4.25 21.72
CA TRP A 233 -10.43 -4.84 20.94
C TRP A 233 -9.94 -5.41 19.62
N TYR A 234 -8.93 -4.77 19.00
CA TYR A 234 -8.39 -5.13 17.70
C TYR A 234 -6.88 -5.39 17.76
N PHE A 235 -6.36 -6.08 16.74
CA PHE A 235 -4.92 -6.20 16.52
C PHE A 235 -4.24 -4.82 16.39
N SER A 236 -3.10 -4.65 17.05
CA SER A 236 -2.25 -3.45 16.93
C SER A 236 -0.77 -3.83 16.73
N PRO A 237 -0.07 -3.29 15.72
CA PRO A 237 1.28 -3.71 15.33
C PRO A 237 2.36 -3.12 16.25
N TYR A 238 2.35 -3.50 17.52
CA TYR A 238 3.52 -3.39 18.39
C TYR A 238 4.61 -4.39 17.95
N PRO A 239 5.89 -4.16 18.29
CA PRO A 239 6.96 -5.12 17.98
C PRO A 239 6.67 -6.50 18.56
N GLU A 240 7.06 -7.56 17.84
CA GLU A 240 6.60 -8.93 18.13
C GLU A 240 6.93 -9.45 19.54
N ILE A 241 8.04 -8.99 20.13
CA ILE A 241 8.43 -9.30 21.51
C ILE A 241 7.33 -8.96 22.53
N PHE A 242 6.49 -7.96 22.27
CA PHE A 242 5.39 -7.56 23.14
C PHE A 242 4.13 -8.45 23.00
N ASN A 243 4.07 -9.34 22.00
CA ASN A 243 2.94 -10.28 21.83
C ASN A 243 2.99 -11.44 22.86
N GLN A 244 4.20 -11.75 23.34
CA GLN A 244 4.51 -12.81 24.30
C GLN A 244 4.41 -12.33 25.77
N GLU A 245 4.25 -11.02 25.98
CA GLU A 245 4.04 -10.43 27.30
C GLU A 245 2.57 -10.50 27.69
N ASP A 246 2.29 -10.77 28.96
CA ASP A 246 0.93 -10.83 29.50
C ASP A 246 0.32 -9.44 29.69
N VAL A 247 1.17 -8.44 29.99
CA VAL A 247 0.80 -7.03 30.21
C VAL A 247 1.84 -6.12 29.56
N ILE A 248 1.41 -5.17 28.73
CA ILE A 248 2.27 -4.08 28.25
C ILE A 248 2.02 -2.84 29.12
N PHE A 249 3.08 -2.24 29.65
CA PHE A 249 3.01 -1.02 30.45
C PHE A 249 3.26 0.20 29.57
N ILE A 250 2.32 1.15 29.52
CA ILE A 250 2.41 2.36 28.69
C ILE A 250 2.37 3.61 29.57
N CYS A 251 3.40 4.45 29.44
CA CYS A 251 3.50 5.71 30.15
C CYS A 251 2.47 6.70 29.61
N GLU A 252 1.45 7.03 30.41
CA GLU A 252 0.32 7.90 30.01
C GLU A 252 0.74 9.30 29.50
N PHE A 253 1.91 9.79 29.92
CA PHE A 253 2.41 11.13 29.56
C PHE A 253 3.25 11.18 28.28
N CYS A 254 4.08 10.17 28.02
CA CYS A 254 5.00 10.15 26.86
C CYS A 254 4.71 9.04 25.84
N LEU A 255 3.77 8.15 26.17
CA LEU A 255 3.35 7.00 25.38
C LEU A 255 4.45 5.96 25.11
N GLY A 256 5.58 6.02 25.82
CA GLY A 256 6.60 4.97 25.81
C GLY A 256 6.05 3.67 26.41
N TYR A 257 6.31 2.54 25.74
CA TYR A 257 5.78 1.22 26.05
C TYR A 257 6.87 0.23 26.48
N TYR A 258 6.54 -0.65 27.43
CA TYR A 258 7.48 -1.54 28.14
C TYR A 258 6.84 -2.91 28.42
N GLY A 259 7.61 -3.99 28.26
CA GLY A 259 7.15 -5.36 28.53
C GLY A 259 7.36 -5.80 29.98
N ASP A 260 8.30 -5.17 30.70
CA ASP A 260 8.58 -5.46 32.10
C ASP A 260 8.35 -4.25 33.02
N GLU A 261 7.73 -4.52 34.18
CA GLU A 261 7.38 -3.50 35.19
C GLU A 261 8.61 -2.79 35.77
N LYS A 262 9.76 -3.47 35.86
CA LYS A 262 11.00 -2.90 36.39
C LYS A 262 11.55 -1.82 35.47
N SER A 263 11.53 -2.04 34.16
CA SER A 263 11.87 -1.03 33.14
C SER A 263 10.83 0.09 33.08
N PHE A 264 9.54 -0.22 33.22
CA PHE A 264 8.50 0.80 33.29
C PHE A 264 8.68 1.72 34.52
N THR A 265 8.95 1.17 35.70
CA THR A 265 9.20 1.94 36.93
C THR A 265 10.48 2.75 36.80
N ARG A 266 11.55 2.16 36.23
CA ARG A 266 12.80 2.86 35.91
C ARG A 266 12.59 4.00 34.92
N HIS A 267 11.66 3.86 33.97
CA HIS A 267 11.26 4.93 33.06
C HIS A 267 10.44 6.01 33.79
N ARG A 268 9.41 5.66 34.56
CA ARG A 268 8.57 6.64 35.29
C ARG A 268 9.39 7.48 36.27
N ARG A 269 10.43 6.92 36.91
CA ARG A 269 11.41 7.67 37.73
C ARG A 269 12.31 8.65 36.95
N LYS A 270 12.35 8.57 35.62
CA LYS A 270 13.17 9.42 34.73
C LYS A 270 12.34 10.25 33.74
N CYS A 271 11.02 10.04 33.68
CA CYS A 271 10.14 10.69 32.74
C CYS A 271 9.79 12.09 33.24
N THR A 272 10.38 13.12 32.63
CA THR A 272 10.14 14.53 32.96
C THR A 272 8.87 15.11 32.34
N LEU A 273 8.19 14.35 31.47
CA LEU A 273 7.02 14.82 30.74
C LEU A 273 5.74 14.63 31.58
N GLN A 274 4.98 15.72 31.75
CA GLN A 274 3.73 15.77 32.52
C GLN A 274 2.51 16.20 31.68
N HIS A 275 2.67 16.42 30.38
CA HIS A 275 1.58 16.77 29.45
C HIS A 275 1.94 16.34 28.03
N PRO A 276 0.97 16.27 27.08
CA PRO A 276 1.27 15.99 25.69
C PRO A 276 2.27 17.01 25.11
N PRO A 277 3.27 16.58 24.30
CA PRO A 277 4.41 17.41 23.93
C PRO A 277 4.10 18.36 22.74
N GLY A 278 3.13 19.25 22.93
CA GLY A 278 2.67 20.22 21.93
C GLY A 278 2.31 21.59 22.52
N ASN A 279 1.67 22.42 21.72
CA ASN A 279 1.14 23.70 22.16
C ASN A 279 -0.20 23.45 22.88
N GLU A 280 -0.41 23.99 24.08
CA GLU A 280 -1.76 24.05 24.65
C GLU A 280 -2.54 25.15 23.94
N ILE A 281 -3.66 24.81 23.30
CA ILE A 281 -4.45 25.72 22.45
C ILE A 281 -5.86 25.99 23.00
N TYR A 282 -6.24 25.30 24.07
CA TYR A 282 -7.48 25.50 24.80
C TYR A 282 -7.32 25.01 26.24
N ARG A 283 -7.90 25.77 27.18
CA ARG A 283 -7.92 25.45 28.61
C ARG A 283 -9.24 25.94 29.21
N ASP A 284 -10.04 25.03 29.77
CA ASP A 284 -11.12 25.35 30.70
C ASP A 284 -10.89 24.66 32.06
N GLU A 285 -11.85 24.77 32.98
CA GLU A 285 -11.79 24.17 34.33
C GLU A 285 -11.72 22.63 34.31
N SER A 286 -12.24 21.99 33.26
CA SER A 286 -12.45 20.54 33.16
C SER A 286 -11.45 19.83 32.23
N VAL A 287 -11.00 20.48 31.15
CA VAL A 287 -10.11 19.90 30.14
C VAL A 287 -9.12 20.93 29.57
N SER A 288 -8.10 20.40 28.91
CA SER A 288 -7.21 21.12 27.98
C SER A 288 -7.14 20.40 26.64
N PHE A 289 -6.85 21.12 25.55
CA PHE A 289 -6.44 20.54 24.27
C PHE A 289 -5.02 20.96 23.90
N PHE A 290 -4.21 19.98 23.48
CA PHE A 290 -2.86 20.17 22.98
C PHE A 290 -2.79 19.90 21.47
N GLU A 291 -2.30 20.86 20.70
CA GLU A 291 -1.94 20.68 19.29
C GLU A 291 -0.52 20.14 19.17
N ILE A 292 -0.37 19.01 18.49
CA ILE A 292 0.90 18.30 18.32
C ILE A 292 1.13 18.05 16.84
N ASP A 293 2.19 18.65 16.29
CA ASP A 293 2.65 18.37 14.94
C ASP A 293 3.37 17.01 14.89
N GLY A 294 2.79 16.05 14.15
CA GLY A 294 3.35 14.71 14.00
C GLY A 294 4.74 14.66 13.37
N ARG A 295 5.08 15.63 12.49
CA ARG A 295 6.43 15.77 11.91
C ARG A 295 7.46 16.21 12.95
N ARG A 296 7.05 17.00 13.95
CA ARG A 296 7.90 17.44 15.07
C ARG A 296 8.00 16.39 16.17
N GLN A 297 6.92 15.65 16.44
CA GLN A 297 6.79 14.74 17.58
C GLN A 297 6.53 13.28 17.17
N ARG A 298 7.23 12.82 16.13
CA ARG A 298 7.01 11.52 15.47
C ARG A 298 6.87 10.35 16.44
N THR A 299 7.75 10.23 17.43
CA THR A 299 7.71 9.14 18.42
C THR A 299 6.42 9.15 19.24
N TYR A 300 6.00 10.33 19.72
CA TYR A 300 4.77 10.46 20.50
C TYR A 300 3.53 10.14 19.65
N CYS A 301 3.44 10.71 18.45
CA CYS A 301 2.28 10.51 17.58
C CYS A 301 2.20 9.08 17.02
N ARG A 302 3.34 8.42 16.75
CA ARG A 302 3.39 6.98 16.41
C ARG A 302 2.88 6.12 17.55
N ASN A 303 3.33 6.38 18.77
CA ASN A 303 2.90 5.62 19.94
C ASN A 303 1.41 5.86 20.26
N LEU A 304 0.91 7.08 20.06
CA LEU A 304 -0.52 7.40 20.12
C LEU A 304 -1.31 6.62 19.06
N CYS A 305 -0.83 6.57 17.82
CA CYS A 305 -1.46 5.78 16.75
C CYS A 305 -1.47 4.28 17.05
N LEU A 306 -0.40 3.72 17.61
CA LEU A 306 -0.31 2.31 18.02
C LEU A 306 -1.29 1.99 19.16
N LEU A 307 -1.37 2.84 20.20
CA LEU A 307 -2.37 2.74 21.26
C LEU A 307 -3.79 2.81 20.68
N SER A 308 -4.00 3.67 19.69
CA SER A 308 -5.32 3.88 19.09
C SER A 308 -5.78 2.73 18.20
N LYS A 309 -4.84 2.06 17.50
CA LYS A 309 -5.14 0.87 16.68
C LYS A 309 -5.63 -0.32 17.51
N MET A 310 -5.40 -0.35 18.83
CA MET A 310 -6.02 -1.32 19.74
C MET A 310 -7.54 -1.18 19.83
N PHE A 311 -8.08 0.02 19.59
CA PHE A 311 -9.49 0.39 19.82
C PHE A 311 -10.20 0.89 18.56
N LEU A 312 -9.48 1.04 17.44
CA LEU A 312 -9.99 1.39 16.12
C LEU A 312 -9.57 0.32 15.10
N ASP A 313 -10.52 -0.23 14.36
CA ASP A 313 -10.20 -1.29 13.40
C ASP A 313 -9.54 -0.72 12.14
N HIS A 314 -10.27 0.15 11.41
CA HIS A 314 -9.86 0.74 10.13
C HIS A 314 -8.75 1.82 10.21
N LYS A 315 -7.90 1.83 11.25
CA LYS A 315 -6.76 2.77 11.32
C LYS A 315 -5.58 2.28 10.48
N THR A 316 -5.59 2.65 9.20
CA THR A 316 -4.56 2.29 8.20
C THR A 316 -3.20 2.94 8.47
N LEU A 317 -3.16 4.24 8.79
CA LEU A 317 -1.93 4.99 9.02
C LEU A 317 -1.59 5.09 10.51
N TYR A 318 -0.43 4.55 10.89
CA TYR A 318 0.09 4.55 12.27
C TYR A 318 1.61 4.74 12.39
N TYR A 319 2.40 4.46 11.35
CA TYR A 319 3.84 4.78 11.31
C TYR A 319 4.15 6.07 10.54
N ASP A 320 3.38 6.41 9.51
CA ASP A 320 3.42 7.77 8.97
C ASP A 320 2.49 8.65 9.80
N VAL A 321 3.06 9.76 10.27
CA VAL A 321 2.42 10.77 11.12
C VAL A 321 2.82 12.19 10.70
N ASP A 322 3.71 12.33 9.71
CA ASP A 322 4.25 13.61 9.25
C ASP A 322 3.20 14.53 8.62
N PRO A 323 2.18 14.06 7.85
CA PRO A 323 1.15 14.94 7.28
C PRO A 323 0.06 15.36 8.29
N PHE A 324 0.05 14.85 9.52
CA PHE A 324 -1.02 15.06 10.49
C PHE A 324 -0.68 16.09 11.58
N LEU A 325 -1.70 16.83 12.01
CA LEU A 325 -1.78 17.48 13.33
C LEU A 325 -2.66 16.61 14.25
N PHE A 326 -2.29 16.52 15.52
CA PHE A 326 -3.01 15.77 16.55
C PHE A 326 -3.50 16.72 17.64
N TYR A 327 -4.80 16.66 17.92
CA TYR A 327 -5.48 17.47 18.93
C TYR A 327 -5.85 16.58 20.11
N VAL A 328 -4.99 16.55 21.13
CA VAL A 328 -5.07 15.64 22.28
C VAL A 328 -5.79 16.34 23.43
N MET A 329 -6.91 15.76 23.87
CA MET A 329 -7.72 16.26 24.99
C MET A 329 -7.31 15.59 26.30
N THR A 330 -7.11 16.38 27.35
CA THR A 330 -6.63 15.91 28.67
C THR A 330 -7.44 16.45 29.83
N THR A 331 -7.68 15.64 30.87
CA THR A 331 -8.00 16.13 32.23
C THR A 331 -6.72 16.53 32.94
N ARG A 332 -6.79 17.47 33.90
CA ARG A 332 -5.64 17.90 34.70
C ARG A 332 -5.79 17.48 36.16
N ASP A 333 -4.70 17.07 36.80
CA ASP A 333 -4.55 16.91 38.26
C ASP A 333 -3.16 17.40 38.72
N ASP A 334 -2.83 17.21 40.00
CA ASP A 334 -1.55 17.65 40.59
C ASP A 334 -0.30 16.97 39.99
N LYS A 335 -0.46 15.92 39.18
CA LYS A 335 0.62 15.17 38.53
C LYS A 335 0.78 15.53 37.05
N GLY A 336 -0.25 16.13 36.43
CA GLY A 336 -0.16 16.69 35.09
C GLY A 336 -1.45 16.57 34.27
N CYS A 337 -1.28 16.49 32.94
CA CYS A 337 -2.36 16.43 31.95
C CYS A 337 -2.52 15.00 31.42
N HIS A 338 -3.55 14.30 31.89
CA HIS A 338 -3.85 12.90 31.59
C HIS A 338 -4.76 12.78 30.36
N ILE A 339 -4.37 11.96 29.38
CA ILE A 339 -5.07 11.82 28.09
C ILE A 339 -6.45 11.18 28.27
N ILE A 340 -7.49 11.83 27.75
CA ILE A 340 -8.87 11.33 27.66
C ILE A 340 -9.12 10.68 26.29
N GLY A 341 -8.59 11.32 25.25
CA GLY A 341 -8.84 11.02 23.86
C GLY A 341 -8.20 12.07 22.96
N TYR A 342 -8.36 11.91 21.66
CA TYR A 342 -7.82 12.85 20.67
C TYR A 342 -8.60 12.76 19.35
N PHE A 343 -8.35 13.72 18.47
CA PHE A 343 -8.51 13.51 17.03
C PHE A 343 -7.24 13.94 16.27
N SER A 344 -7.04 13.43 15.06
CA SER A 344 -6.03 13.92 14.13
C SER A 344 -6.69 14.48 12.87
N LYS A 345 -6.07 15.50 12.31
CA LYS A 345 -6.47 16.22 11.09
C LYS A 345 -5.28 16.28 10.14
N GLU A 346 -5.50 16.10 8.85
CA GLU A 346 -4.45 16.31 7.84
C GLU A 346 -4.14 17.81 7.71
N LYS A 347 -2.87 18.15 7.51
CA LYS A 347 -2.46 19.53 7.22
C LYS A 347 -3.00 20.02 5.88
N GLU A 348 -3.06 19.09 4.92
CA GLU A 348 -3.54 19.28 3.56
C GLU A 348 -4.47 18.11 3.22
N SER A 349 -5.76 18.22 3.55
CA SER A 349 -6.78 17.23 3.18
C SER A 349 -7.39 17.57 1.83
N ALA A 350 -7.34 16.65 0.86
CA ALA A 350 -7.87 16.87 -0.49
C ALA A 350 -9.40 17.01 -0.50
N ASP A 351 -10.09 16.18 0.27
CA ASP A 351 -11.56 16.18 0.41
C ASP A 351 -12.06 17.23 1.43
N GLY A 352 -11.16 17.94 2.10
CA GLY A 352 -11.49 18.96 3.10
C GLY A 352 -11.93 18.41 4.47
N TYR A 353 -11.59 17.16 4.81
CA TYR A 353 -11.97 16.59 6.10
C TYR A 353 -11.36 17.37 7.29
N ASN A 354 -12.15 17.61 8.33
CA ASN A 354 -11.68 18.26 9.57
C ASN A 354 -11.24 17.25 10.65
N VAL A 355 -11.59 15.98 10.48
CA VAL A 355 -11.20 14.85 11.33
C VAL A 355 -10.89 13.65 10.46
N ALA A 356 -9.65 13.16 10.50
CA ALA A 356 -9.24 11.91 9.87
C ALA A 356 -9.49 10.71 10.82
N CYS A 357 -9.02 10.84 12.07
CA CYS A 357 -9.12 9.79 13.08
C CYS A 357 -9.55 10.40 14.42
N ILE A 358 -10.47 9.76 15.13
CA ILE A 358 -10.99 10.23 16.42
C ILE A 358 -11.16 9.07 17.41
N LEU A 359 -10.72 9.26 18.66
CA LEU A 359 -10.82 8.25 19.71
C LEU A 359 -11.04 8.89 21.08
N THR A 360 -12.05 8.41 21.81
CA THR A 360 -12.12 8.51 23.27
C THR A 360 -11.66 7.19 23.87
N LEU A 361 -10.65 7.21 24.76
CA LEU A 361 -10.12 5.97 25.36
C LEU A 361 -11.22 5.26 26.18
N PRO A 362 -11.25 3.91 26.23
CA PRO A 362 -12.40 3.15 26.75
C PRO A 362 -12.90 3.59 28.13
N GLN A 363 -12.00 3.85 29.07
CA GLN A 363 -12.29 4.28 30.44
C GLN A 363 -12.97 5.67 30.56
N TYR A 364 -13.00 6.43 29.46
CA TYR A 364 -13.65 7.74 29.37
C TYR A 364 -14.86 7.77 28.42
N GLN A 365 -15.21 6.64 27.79
CA GLN A 365 -16.42 6.56 26.96
C GLN A 365 -17.70 6.73 27.80
N ARG A 366 -18.82 7.03 27.13
CA ARG A 366 -20.14 7.38 27.72
C ARG A 366 -20.16 8.66 28.59
N LYS A 367 -19.03 9.21 29.03
CA LYS A 367 -18.91 10.45 29.85
C LYS A 367 -18.96 11.75 29.04
N GLY A 368 -19.62 11.76 27.88
CA GLY A 368 -19.78 12.94 27.00
C GLY A 368 -18.53 13.38 26.21
N TYR A 369 -17.32 12.94 26.56
CA TYR A 369 -16.06 13.37 25.94
C TYR A 369 -15.97 13.23 24.42
N GLY A 370 -16.61 12.21 23.82
CA GLY A 370 -16.68 12.08 22.35
C GLY A 370 -17.39 13.26 21.67
N ARG A 371 -18.45 13.81 22.30
CA ARG A 371 -19.16 15.00 21.82
C ARG A 371 -18.27 16.25 21.91
N LEU A 372 -17.41 16.35 22.92
CA LEU A 372 -16.47 17.47 23.08
C LEU A 372 -15.35 17.43 22.02
N LEU A 373 -14.82 16.25 21.68
CA LEU A 373 -13.86 16.10 20.58
C LEU A 373 -14.46 16.55 19.24
N ILE A 374 -15.70 16.12 18.93
CA ILE A 374 -16.42 16.52 17.72
C ILE A 374 -16.73 18.03 17.73
N GLN A 375 -17.17 18.57 18.86
CA GLN A 375 -17.41 20.01 18.98
C GLN A 375 -16.12 20.80 18.70
N PHE A 376 -15.00 20.39 19.31
CA PHE A 376 -13.73 21.08 19.16
C PHE A 376 -13.23 21.09 17.70
N SER A 377 -13.36 19.99 16.95
CA SER A 377 -12.99 19.98 15.52
C SER A 377 -13.84 20.93 14.67
N TYR A 378 -15.12 21.13 15.03
CA TYR A 378 -15.98 22.11 14.36
C TYR A 378 -15.72 23.56 14.79
N GLU A 379 -15.36 23.83 16.05
CA GLU A 379 -14.91 25.18 16.44
C GLU A 379 -13.61 25.57 15.72
N LEU A 380 -12.66 24.63 15.52
CA LEU A 380 -11.48 24.88 14.67
C LEU A 380 -11.87 25.17 13.21
N SER A 381 -12.82 24.43 12.63
CA SER A 381 -13.34 24.69 11.27
C SER A 381 -13.95 26.10 11.13
N LYS A 382 -14.72 26.56 12.12
CA LYS A 382 -15.25 27.94 12.16
C LYS A 382 -14.11 28.98 12.19
N ILE A 383 -13.08 28.76 13.01
CA ILE A 383 -11.92 29.67 13.10
C ILE A 383 -11.06 29.66 11.81
N GLU A 384 -11.03 28.55 11.06
CA GLU A 384 -10.43 28.49 9.71
C GLU A 384 -11.29 29.17 8.62
N GLY A 385 -12.56 29.47 8.88
CA GLY A 385 -13.51 29.90 7.86
C GLY A 385 -13.82 28.81 6.83
N LYS A 386 -13.79 27.53 7.24
CA LYS A 386 -14.00 26.36 6.35
C LYS A 386 -15.14 25.48 6.84
N LEU A 387 -15.82 24.84 5.89
CA LEU A 387 -16.75 23.74 6.17
C LEU A 387 -15.95 22.47 6.48
N GLY A 388 -16.52 21.56 7.29
CA GLY A 388 -15.86 20.33 7.73
C GLY A 388 -16.78 19.11 7.74
N SER A 389 -16.17 17.97 7.48
CA SER A 389 -16.76 16.62 7.58
C SER A 389 -15.69 15.68 8.15
N PRO A 390 -16.05 14.61 8.89
CA PRO A 390 -15.12 13.54 9.19
C PRO A 390 -14.82 12.69 7.96
N GLU A 391 -13.64 12.08 7.93
CA GLU A 391 -13.25 11.02 7.01
C GLU A 391 -14.25 9.85 7.06
N LYS A 392 -14.50 9.24 5.89
CA LYS A 392 -15.53 8.21 5.68
C LYS A 392 -14.88 6.94 5.12
N PRO A 393 -15.28 5.72 5.56
CA PRO A 393 -16.44 5.42 6.40
C PRO A 393 -16.22 5.65 7.91
N LEU A 394 -17.25 6.14 8.58
CA LEU A 394 -17.30 6.20 10.05
C LEU A 394 -17.54 4.81 10.65
N SER A 395 -16.86 4.50 11.76
CA SER A 395 -17.27 3.39 12.64
C SER A 395 -18.66 3.63 13.22
N ASP A 396 -19.39 2.59 13.60
CA ASP A 396 -20.82 2.67 14.01
C ASP A 396 -21.03 3.62 15.21
N LEU A 397 -20.11 3.56 16.20
CA LEU A 397 -20.10 4.45 17.36
C LEU A 397 -19.77 5.90 16.97
N GLY A 398 -18.93 6.10 15.94
CA GLY A 398 -18.66 7.40 15.33
C GLY A 398 -19.90 7.95 14.63
N LEU A 399 -20.55 7.15 13.78
CA LEU A 399 -21.76 7.52 13.05
C LEU A 399 -22.90 7.93 13.99
N LEU A 400 -23.14 7.18 15.07
CA LEU A 400 -24.10 7.55 16.12
C LEU A 400 -23.73 8.88 16.79
N SER A 401 -22.44 9.09 17.10
CA SER A 401 -21.95 10.31 17.76
C SER A 401 -22.08 11.55 16.87
N TYR A 402 -21.71 11.44 15.59
CA TYR A 402 -21.85 12.54 14.62
C TYR A 402 -23.33 12.84 14.30
N ARG A 403 -24.17 11.82 14.09
CA ARG A 403 -25.62 12.00 13.90
C ARG A 403 -26.28 12.72 15.08
N GLN A 404 -25.95 12.33 16.33
CA GLN A 404 -26.45 13.05 17.51
C GLN A 404 -25.92 14.48 17.57
N TYR A 405 -24.62 14.70 17.32
CA TYR A 405 -24.03 16.04 17.36
C TYR A 405 -24.63 16.98 16.30
N TRP A 406 -24.69 16.57 15.03
CA TRP A 406 -25.29 17.35 13.96
C TRP A 406 -26.78 17.59 14.24
N GLY A 407 -27.52 16.57 14.65
CA GLY A 407 -28.95 16.68 14.94
C GLY A 407 -29.28 17.65 16.07
N GLU A 408 -28.50 17.64 17.16
CA GLU A 408 -28.63 18.64 18.25
C GLU A 408 -28.38 20.06 17.74
N ASN A 409 -27.25 20.32 17.07
CA ASN A 409 -26.85 21.67 16.67
C ASN A 409 -27.74 22.24 15.55
N ILE A 410 -28.17 21.41 14.59
CA ILE A 410 -29.09 21.82 13.52
C ILE A 410 -30.47 22.15 14.11
N LEU A 411 -30.99 21.33 15.04
CA LEU A 411 -32.25 21.61 15.72
C LEU A 411 -32.18 22.89 16.57
N ASP A 412 -31.12 23.09 17.35
CA ASP A 412 -30.96 24.30 18.16
C ASP A 412 -30.89 25.58 17.30
N LEU A 413 -30.20 25.53 16.16
CA LEU A 413 -30.12 26.63 15.20
C LEU A 413 -31.47 26.88 14.50
N LEU A 414 -32.15 25.82 14.04
CA LEU A 414 -33.45 25.92 13.36
C LEU A 414 -34.55 26.48 14.26
N VAL A 415 -34.65 26.02 15.51
CA VAL A 415 -35.65 26.59 16.43
C VAL A 415 -35.27 28.04 16.77
N GLY A 416 -33.98 28.39 16.86
CA GLY A 416 -33.55 29.79 16.99
C GLY A 416 -33.98 30.68 15.82
N TYR A 417 -33.95 30.19 14.58
CA TYR A 417 -34.51 30.91 13.42
C TYR A 417 -36.04 31.04 13.51
N ASN A 418 -36.74 29.97 13.92
CA ASN A 418 -38.19 29.96 14.11
C ASN A 418 -38.64 30.92 15.25
N GLU A 419 -37.86 31.01 16.34
CA GLU A 419 -38.05 31.96 17.45
C GLU A 419 -37.92 33.43 17.00
N ARG A 420 -37.41 33.71 15.78
CA ARG A 420 -37.25 35.05 15.18
C ARG A 420 -38.05 35.28 13.88
N ASP A 421 -38.87 34.30 13.45
CA ASP A 421 -39.56 34.28 12.13
C ASP A 421 -38.60 34.46 10.92
N GLU A 422 -37.36 33.99 11.06
CA GLU A 422 -36.31 34.12 10.04
C GLU A 422 -36.29 32.91 9.10
N LYS A 423 -36.24 33.16 7.79
CA LYS A 423 -36.05 32.13 6.76
C LYS A 423 -34.58 31.74 6.64
N THR A 424 -34.30 30.46 6.45
CA THR A 424 -32.95 29.89 6.39
C THR A 424 -32.85 28.80 5.32
N THR A 425 -31.63 28.53 4.83
CA THR A 425 -31.34 27.52 3.79
C THR A 425 -30.29 26.51 4.26
N ILE A 426 -30.09 25.41 3.52
CA ILE A 426 -29.08 24.39 3.85
C ILE A 426 -27.67 25.02 3.84
N GLU A 427 -27.40 25.96 2.93
CA GLU A 427 -26.13 26.70 2.82
C GLU A 427 -25.92 27.62 4.03
N THR A 428 -27.00 28.21 4.55
CA THR A 428 -26.96 29.08 5.73
C THR A 428 -26.66 28.27 6.99
N ILE A 429 -27.34 27.13 7.16
CA ILE A 429 -27.09 26.16 8.26
C ILE A 429 -25.66 25.60 8.17
N SER A 430 -25.23 25.21 6.97
CA SER A 430 -23.88 24.73 6.66
C SER A 430 -22.82 25.74 7.08
N THR A 431 -22.97 27.00 6.67
CA THR A 431 -22.04 28.10 7.00
C THR A 431 -22.02 28.40 8.50
N ALA A 432 -23.19 28.48 9.15
CA ALA A 432 -23.30 28.81 10.58
C ALA A 432 -22.71 27.73 11.51
N LEU A 433 -22.81 26.45 11.12
CA LEU A 433 -22.31 25.32 11.92
C LEU A 433 -20.93 24.80 11.46
N ALA A 434 -20.40 25.32 10.34
CA ALA A 434 -19.22 24.82 9.64
C ALA A 434 -19.31 23.33 9.23
N ILE A 435 -20.51 22.83 8.92
CA ILE A 435 -20.78 21.45 8.46
C ILE A 435 -20.98 21.48 6.92
N ILE A 436 -20.48 20.50 6.17
CA ILE A 436 -20.75 20.44 4.71
C ILE A 436 -22.25 20.28 4.39
N PRO A 437 -22.77 20.86 3.28
CA PRO A 437 -24.21 20.83 2.97
C PRO A 437 -24.81 19.41 2.92
N GLN A 438 -24.04 18.43 2.44
CA GLN A 438 -24.48 17.03 2.31
C GLN A 438 -24.72 16.38 3.67
N ASP A 439 -23.88 16.64 4.68
CA ASP A 439 -24.08 16.09 6.03
C ASP A 439 -25.22 16.81 6.78
N VAL A 440 -25.47 18.09 6.46
CA VAL A 440 -26.69 18.80 6.89
C VAL A 440 -27.94 18.18 6.27
N GLU A 441 -27.98 18.00 4.95
CA GLU A 441 -29.13 17.40 4.25
C GLU A 441 -29.44 15.98 4.73
N HIS A 442 -28.43 15.09 4.79
CA HIS A 442 -28.62 13.74 5.34
C HIS A 442 -29.15 13.75 6.79
N THR A 443 -28.77 14.74 7.60
CA THR A 443 -29.28 14.88 8.97
C THR A 443 -30.74 15.38 8.99
N LEU A 444 -31.10 16.35 8.14
CA LEU A 444 -32.48 16.81 7.97
C LEU A 444 -33.41 15.68 7.48
N GLN A 445 -32.92 14.83 6.56
CA GLN A 445 -33.64 13.65 6.09
C GLN A 445 -33.82 12.61 7.20
N ALA A 446 -32.75 12.27 7.93
CA ALA A 446 -32.80 11.32 9.04
C ALA A 446 -33.77 11.76 10.16
N LEU A 447 -33.82 13.07 10.45
CA LEU A 447 -34.75 13.66 11.42
C LEU A 447 -36.16 13.95 10.86
N LYS A 448 -36.41 13.63 9.58
CA LYS A 448 -37.67 13.88 8.86
C LYS A 448 -38.11 15.34 8.87
N MET A 449 -37.14 16.26 8.82
CA MET A 449 -37.35 17.71 8.76
C MET A 449 -37.53 18.25 7.33
N GLN A 450 -37.07 17.51 6.30
CA GLN A 450 -37.20 17.92 4.90
C GLN A 450 -38.56 17.43 4.34
N VAL A 451 -39.44 18.35 3.97
CA VAL A 451 -40.79 18.07 3.44
C VAL A 451 -40.97 18.72 2.08
N TYR A 452 -41.44 17.97 1.09
CA TYR A 452 -41.77 18.51 -0.25
C TYR A 452 -43.22 19.00 -0.29
N HIS A 453 -43.45 20.27 -0.64
CA HIS A 453 -44.79 20.86 -0.68
C HIS A 453 -44.93 21.92 -1.78
N LYS A 454 -45.90 21.74 -2.68
CA LYS A 454 -46.22 22.66 -3.80
C LYS A 454 -45.02 23.02 -4.69
N GLY A 455 -44.15 22.06 -4.98
CA GLY A 455 -42.97 22.24 -5.83
C GLY A 455 -41.68 22.58 -5.08
N GLU A 456 -41.78 22.99 -3.80
CA GLU A 456 -40.65 23.47 -3.00
C GLU A 456 -40.28 22.45 -1.91
N HIS A 457 -38.98 22.32 -1.62
CA HIS A 457 -38.51 21.67 -0.39
C HIS A 457 -38.58 22.68 0.76
N LYS A 458 -39.21 22.28 1.87
CA LYS A 458 -39.37 23.10 3.08
C LYS A 458 -38.79 22.38 4.28
N ILE A 459 -38.11 23.12 5.15
CA ILE A 459 -37.66 22.62 6.44
C ILE A 459 -38.81 22.83 7.43
N VAL A 460 -39.26 21.74 8.04
CA VAL A 460 -40.34 21.71 9.04
C VAL A 460 -39.78 21.03 10.29
N ILE A 461 -40.00 21.60 11.48
CA ILE A 461 -39.53 21.01 12.73
C ILE A 461 -40.67 20.15 13.32
N PRO A 462 -40.51 18.82 13.45
CA PRO A 462 -41.53 17.99 14.09
C PRO A 462 -41.66 18.31 15.58
N GLU A 463 -42.90 18.52 16.04
CA GLU A 463 -43.27 18.81 17.44
C GLU A 463 -42.58 17.89 18.47
N LYS A 464 -42.49 16.59 18.17
CA LYS A 464 -41.79 15.60 19.03
C LYS A 464 -40.32 15.95 19.29
N LEU A 465 -39.64 16.62 18.36
CA LEU A 465 -38.24 17.03 18.52
C LEU A 465 -38.10 18.33 19.33
N ILE A 466 -39.10 19.21 19.29
CA ILE A 466 -39.18 20.40 20.17
C ILE A 466 -39.30 19.94 21.64
N GLN A 467 -40.23 19.04 21.92
CA GLN A 467 -40.41 18.44 23.25
C GLN A 467 -39.18 17.64 23.70
N GLN A 468 -38.44 17.02 22.76
CA GLN A 468 -37.17 16.35 23.05
C GLN A 468 -36.03 17.35 23.36
N ARG A 469 -35.97 18.48 22.65
CA ARG A 469 -35.04 19.60 22.91
C ARG A 469 -35.23 20.15 24.33
N GLU A 470 -36.47 20.40 24.74
CA GLU A 470 -36.79 20.91 26.08
C GLU A 470 -36.33 19.94 27.18
N LYS A 471 -36.66 18.65 27.05
CA LYS A 471 -36.17 17.59 27.96
C LYS A 471 -34.64 17.43 27.97
N GLN A 472 -33.94 17.90 26.93
CA GLN A 472 -32.49 17.98 26.90
C GLN A 472 -31.91 19.28 27.50
N LYS A 473 -32.61 20.42 27.41
CA LYS A 473 -32.17 21.71 28.01
C LYS A 473 -32.02 21.60 29.54
N VAL A 474 -32.81 20.75 30.19
CA VAL A 474 -32.73 20.47 31.65
C VAL A 474 -31.44 19.73 32.04
N LYS A 475 -30.74 19.06 31.12
CA LYS A 475 -29.53 18.30 31.42
C LYS A 475 -28.28 19.16 31.25
N GLN A 476 -27.47 19.29 32.30
CA GLN A 476 -26.21 20.04 32.26
C GLN A 476 -25.22 19.41 31.26
N LYS A 477 -25.10 20.00 30.06
CA LYS A 477 -24.15 19.57 29.03
C LYS A 477 -22.79 20.26 29.25
N ARG A 478 -21.70 19.51 29.12
CA ARG A 478 -20.36 20.09 28.93
C ARG A 478 -20.24 20.59 27.49
N LEU A 479 -19.70 21.79 27.31
CA LEU A 479 -19.55 22.47 26.02
C LEU A 479 -18.15 23.10 25.94
N ILE A 480 -17.57 23.12 24.74
CA ILE A 480 -16.38 23.95 24.46
C ILE A 480 -16.82 25.42 24.43
N ASP A 481 -16.05 26.28 25.11
CA ASP A 481 -16.21 27.74 25.09
C ASP A 481 -15.31 28.35 24.00
N PRO A 482 -15.84 28.85 22.87
CA PRO A 482 -15.01 29.33 21.77
C PRO A 482 -14.07 30.49 22.15
N SER A 483 -14.41 31.27 23.18
CA SER A 483 -13.57 32.41 23.64
C SER A 483 -12.25 31.97 24.28
N LYS A 484 -12.17 30.71 24.75
CA LYS A 484 -10.98 30.13 25.38
C LYS A 484 -10.05 29.40 24.39
N ILE A 485 -10.39 29.38 23.10
CA ILE A 485 -9.55 28.77 22.04
C ILE A 485 -8.44 29.75 21.65
N GLN A 486 -7.24 29.56 22.21
CA GLN A 486 -6.04 30.34 21.89
C GLN A 486 -5.28 29.72 20.71
N TRP A 487 -5.95 29.69 19.56
CA TRP A 487 -5.44 29.08 18.33
C TRP A 487 -5.46 30.06 17.15
N LYS A 488 -4.59 29.82 16.18
CA LYS A 488 -4.59 30.53 14.89
C LYS A 488 -4.38 29.50 13.79
N PRO A 489 -5.15 29.54 12.68
CA PRO A 489 -4.94 28.66 11.54
C PRO A 489 -3.46 28.65 11.10
N PRO A 490 -2.84 27.47 10.92
CA PRO A 490 -1.44 27.37 10.52
C PRO A 490 -1.17 28.13 9.22
N VAL A 491 -0.50 29.28 9.31
CA VAL A 491 -0.09 30.06 8.15
C VAL A 491 1.02 29.29 7.44
N MET A 492 0.63 28.48 6.46
CA MET A 492 1.56 27.81 5.57
C MET A 492 2.30 28.88 4.77
N LYS A 493 3.51 29.22 5.24
CA LYS A 493 4.45 30.03 4.47
C LYS A 493 4.79 29.24 3.22
N ASN A 494 4.34 29.71 2.07
CA ASN A 494 4.73 29.19 0.75
C ASN A 494 6.25 29.38 0.55
N SER A 495 7.04 28.45 1.09
CA SER A 495 8.45 28.28 0.72
C SER A 495 8.48 27.95 -0.77
N VAL A 496 9.10 28.83 -1.54
CA VAL A 496 8.85 28.99 -2.98
C VAL A 496 9.09 27.71 -3.78
N ILE A 497 7.99 27.03 -4.15
CA ILE A 497 7.91 26.28 -5.40
C ILE A 497 7.12 27.16 -6.36
N ARG A 498 7.85 27.86 -7.25
CA ARG A 498 7.27 28.71 -8.29
C ARG A 498 7.01 27.87 -9.54
N VAL A 499 5.88 27.17 -9.57
CA VAL A 499 5.28 26.67 -10.82
C VAL A 499 4.09 27.58 -11.15
N SER A 500 4.02 28.04 -12.40
CA SER A 500 3.25 29.24 -12.78
C SER A 500 1.74 29.00 -12.85
N LYS A 501 0.96 29.90 -12.22
CA LYS A 501 -0.50 30.02 -12.47
C LYS A 501 -0.80 30.68 -13.82
N HIS A 502 -0.54 29.97 -14.91
CA HIS A 502 -1.00 30.35 -16.26
C HIS A 502 -1.42 29.12 -17.07
N LEU A 503 -2.70 28.73 -16.98
CA LEU A 503 -3.54 28.20 -18.08
C LEU A 503 -4.92 27.76 -17.56
N THR A 504 -5.85 28.71 -17.41
CA THR A 504 -7.29 28.43 -17.20
C THR A 504 -8.17 29.60 -17.69
N GLN A 505 -8.16 29.87 -19.00
CA GLN A 505 -9.25 30.57 -19.67
C GLN A 505 -9.55 29.89 -21.01
N LEU A 506 -10.75 29.30 -21.11
CA LEU A 506 -11.32 28.85 -22.38
C LEU A 506 -11.96 30.05 -23.09
N PRO A 507 -11.88 30.15 -24.44
CA PRO A 507 -12.47 31.26 -25.18
C PRO A 507 -14.00 31.21 -25.15
N ARG A 508 -14.63 32.39 -25.03
CA ARG A 508 -16.09 32.56 -25.23
C ARG A 508 -16.35 33.32 -26.53
N HIS A 509 -17.46 32.98 -27.19
CA HIS A 509 -17.89 33.56 -28.46
C HIS A 509 -18.44 35.00 -28.33
N HIS A 510 -18.75 35.60 -29.49
CA HIS A 510 -18.92 37.03 -29.75
C HIS A 510 -20.13 37.77 -29.10
N ARG A 511 -19.90 39.10 -28.95
CA ARG A 511 -20.85 40.25 -29.03
C ARG A 511 -21.85 40.46 -27.87
N PRO A 512 -22.38 41.70 -27.68
CA PRO A 512 -21.86 43.03 -28.07
C PRO A 512 -21.85 44.06 -26.91
N LEU A 513 -21.50 45.32 -27.19
CA LEU A 513 -21.45 46.42 -26.22
C LEU A 513 -22.84 46.88 -25.73
N ILE A 514 -22.92 47.25 -24.44
CA ILE A 514 -23.78 48.34 -23.93
C ILE A 514 -22.97 49.15 -22.91
N THR A 515 -23.06 50.48 -22.96
CA THR A 515 -22.46 51.44 -22.02
C THR A 515 -23.46 51.89 -20.95
N HIS A 516 -23.03 52.27 -19.74
CA HIS A 516 -23.37 53.57 -19.13
C HIS A 516 -22.62 53.85 -17.81
N GLN A 517 -22.06 55.07 -17.73
CA GLN A 517 -21.92 56.00 -16.60
C GLN A 517 -21.92 55.47 -15.14
N ARG A 518 -20.84 55.68 -14.36
CA ARG A 518 -20.46 56.93 -13.61
C ARG A 518 -21.27 57.14 -12.31
N LEU A 519 -20.57 57.20 -11.18
CA LEU A 519 -20.48 58.42 -10.35
C LEU A 519 -19.26 58.35 -9.42
N SER A 520 -18.78 59.52 -8.98
CA SER A 520 -17.55 59.70 -8.20
C SER A 520 -17.86 60.40 -6.88
N ILE A 521 -16.94 60.35 -5.91
CA ILE A 521 -16.63 61.48 -5.00
C ILE A 521 -15.22 61.29 -4.41
N VAL A 522 -14.43 62.37 -4.42
CA VAL A 522 -13.13 62.55 -3.76
C VAL A 522 -13.04 64.03 -3.40
N PRO A 523 -12.80 64.39 -2.12
CA PRO A 523 -11.59 65.17 -1.78
C PRO A 523 -11.02 64.76 -0.39
N THR A 524 -9.91 65.27 0.16
CA THR A 524 -9.02 66.40 -0.20
C THR A 524 -7.60 66.17 0.35
N SER A 525 -6.58 66.82 -0.23
CA SER A 525 -5.26 67.04 0.40
C SER A 525 -4.95 68.55 0.44
N PRO A 526 -4.08 69.02 1.35
CA PRO A 526 -2.75 69.49 0.94
C PRO A 526 -1.60 68.97 1.86
N ASN A 527 -0.32 68.84 1.46
CA ASN A 527 0.66 69.79 0.87
C ASN A 527 1.06 70.92 1.86
N VAL A 528 2.33 71.31 2.14
CA VAL A 528 3.70 70.91 1.72
C VAL A 528 4.69 71.26 2.88
N ALA A 529 5.82 70.55 3.07
CA ALA A 529 7.06 71.12 3.67
C ALA A 529 8.28 70.19 3.44
N ASN A 530 9.51 70.71 3.63
CA ASN A 530 10.77 70.03 3.30
C ASN A 530 11.87 70.25 4.39
N THR A 531 12.84 69.33 4.49
CA THR A 531 14.13 69.41 5.21
C THR A 531 14.19 69.93 6.67
N GLN A 532 14.82 69.18 7.57
CA GLN A 532 16.21 69.47 8.04
C GLN A 532 16.74 68.41 9.03
N SER A 533 18.03 68.50 9.34
CA SER A 533 18.82 67.51 10.09
C SER A 533 18.94 67.82 11.59
N ARG A 534 19.26 66.78 12.39
CA ARG A 534 20.40 66.80 13.34
C ARG A 534 20.68 65.44 13.99
N SER A 535 21.93 65.03 13.92
CA SER A 535 22.52 63.94 14.70
C SER A 535 24.03 64.19 14.82
N PRO A 536 24.64 64.08 16.02
CA PRO A 536 26.10 64.05 16.11
C PRO A 536 26.65 62.95 17.04
N SER A 537 27.58 62.15 16.50
CA SER A 537 28.86 61.68 17.13
C SER A 537 28.84 60.91 18.49
N PHE A 538 29.71 59.93 18.74
CA PHE A 538 31.11 59.77 18.30
C PHE A 538 31.50 58.32 17.92
N ALA A 539 32.69 58.18 17.31
CA ALA A 539 33.41 56.92 17.07
C ALA A 539 34.22 56.50 18.35
N THR A 540 34.96 55.38 18.48
CA THR A 540 35.92 54.73 17.56
C THR A 540 36.07 53.19 17.75
N SER A 541 36.89 52.56 16.90
CA SER A 541 37.33 51.15 16.88
C SER A 541 38.81 51.05 17.41
N PRO A 542 39.66 49.98 17.24
CA PRO A 542 39.47 48.59 16.75
C PRO A 542 40.31 47.43 17.42
N TYR A 543 39.89 46.15 17.21
CA TYR A 543 40.72 44.89 17.11
C TYR A 543 41.69 44.48 18.28
N PRO A 544 42.47 43.35 18.24
CA PRO A 544 42.48 42.13 17.37
C PRO A 544 42.49 40.74 18.12
N CYS A 545 42.61 39.67 17.30
CA CYS A 545 42.81 38.23 17.59
C CYS A 545 44.17 37.82 18.23
N THR A 546 44.28 36.65 18.92
CA THR A 546 45.29 35.55 18.64
C THR A 546 45.29 34.31 19.56
N TYR A 547 45.39 33.13 18.91
CA TYR A 547 46.19 31.89 19.13
C TYR A 547 46.85 31.46 20.49
N ASN A 548 46.71 30.14 20.78
CA ASN A 548 47.76 29.13 21.10
C ASN A 548 47.98 28.47 22.51
N GLN A 549 48.27 27.15 22.44
CA GLN A 549 49.18 26.29 23.25
C GLN A 549 49.00 25.92 24.76
N SER A 550 48.59 24.65 24.97
CA SER A 550 49.28 23.56 25.72
C SER A 550 49.62 23.63 27.23
N ARG A 551 49.44 22.49 27.92
CA ARG A 551 50.38 21.95 28.94
C ARG A 551 50.20 20.42 29.13
N HIS A 552 51.31 19.71 29.30
CA HIS A 552 51.37 18.29 29.70
C HIS A 552 51.69 18.17 31.19
N PHE A 553 51.32 17.05 31.82
CA PHE A 553 52.17 16.30 32.76
C PHE A 553 51.86 14.80 32.66
N SER A 554 52.74 13.95 33.19
CA SER A 554 52.73 12.49 32.98
C SER A 554 53.23 11.74 34.22
N THR A 555 52.63 10.59 34.51
CA THR A 555 53.28 9.48 35.23
C THR A 555 52.64 8.13 34.86
N SER A 556 53.39 7.04 35.07
CA SER A 556 53.09 5.69 34.58
C SER A 556 52.44 4.80 35.64
N LEU A 557 51.63 3.81 35.21
CA LEU A 557 51.71 2.41 35.67
C LEU A 557 50.78 1.46 34.85
N ALA A 558 51.19 0.20 34.74
CA ALA A 558 50.52 -0.97 34.16
C ALA A 558 51.03 -2.22 34.93
N PRO A 559 50.47 -3.47 34.83
CA PRO A 559 49.57 -4.06 33.81
C PRO A 559 48.35 -4.77 34.51
N PRO A 560 47.69 -5.86 34.01
CA PRO A 560 47.72 -6.50 32.68
C PRO A 560 46.33 -6.76 32.03
N SER A 561 46.42 -7.22 30.77
CA SER A 561 45.43 -7.95 29.96
C SER A 561 44.03 -8.28 30.53
N ASP A 562 43.00 -7.74 29.87
CA ASP A 562 41.77 -8.50 29.58
C ASP A 562 41.09 -7.91 28.32
N PHE A 563 41.16 -8.60 27.18
CA PHE A 563 40.66 -8.08 25.88
C PHE A 563 39.13 -8.27 25.75
N LYS A 564 38.38 -7.66 26.66
CA LYS A 564 36.92 -7.56 26.54
C LYS A 564 36.59 -6.64 25.37
N MET A 565 36.14 -7.23 24.26
CA MET A 565 35.53 -6.48 23.18
C MET A 565 34.38 -5.65 23.75
N ASN A 566 34.42 -4.33 23.55
CA ASN A 566 33.25 -3.49 23.83
C ASN A 566 32.06 -4.05 23.05
N PRO A 567 30.86 -4.20 23.68
CA PRO A 567 29.68 -4.60 22.95
C PRO A 567 29.46 -3.62 21.79
N PRO A 568 29.26 -4.10 20.55
CA PRO A 568 29.35 -3.24 19.38
C PRO A 568 28.30 -2.13 19.45
N LEU A 569 28.76 -0.88 19.33
CA LEU A 569 27.91 0.24 18.93
C LEU A 569 27.22 -0.18 17.62
N HIS A 570 25.92 -0.48 17.70
CA HIS A 570 25.17 -1.04 16.57
C HIS A 570 25.27 -0.12 15.35
N LYS A 571 26.14 -0.49 14.40
CA LYS A 571 26.33 0.23 13.14
C LYS A 571 24.99 0.31 12.42
N ARG A 572 24.64 1.48 11.88
CA ARG A 572 23.43 1.65 11.06
C ARG A 572 23.46 0.62 9.91
N PRO A 573 22.37 -0.12 9.65
CA PRO A 573 22.32 -1.05 8.53
C PRO A 573 22.42 -0.34 7.18
N ILE A 574 23.18 -0.92 6.25
CA ILE A 574 23.34 -0.44 4.87
C ILE A 574 23.05 -1.60 3.91
N ASN A 575 22.28 -1.37 2.84
CA ASN A 575 21.82 -2.41 1.93
C ASN A 575 22.21 -2.15 0.47
N LEU A 576 23.40 -2.61 0.08
CA LEU A 576 23.88 -2.62 -1.30
C LEU A 576 23.38 -3.84 -2.09
N LEU A 577 22.51 -4.70 -1.53
CA LEU A 577 21.84 -5.77 -2.28
C LEU A 577 20.59 -5.27 -3.02
N ARG A 578 19.83 -4.31 -2.46
CA ARG A 578 18.48 -3.95 -2.91
C ARG A 578 18.48 -3.21 -4.26
N GLY A 579 18.10 -3.91 -5.34
CA GLY A 579 18.00 -3.37 -6.70
C GLY A 579 16.76 -2.51 -7.00
N TRP A 580 16.42 -1.57 -6.11
CA TRP A 580 15.31 -0.61 -6.25
C TRP A 580 15.84 0.82 -6.39
N PRO A 581 15.11 1.75 -7.05
CA PRO A 581 15.45 3.17 -7.00
C PRO A 581 15.39 3.69 -5.56
N SER A 582 16.30 4.59 -5.20
CA SER A 582 16.25 5.35 -3.95
C SER A 582 14.93 6.12 -3.84
N PRO A 583 14.35 6.29 -2.62
CA PRO A 583 13.14 7.11 -2.44
C PRO A 583 13.27 8.55 -2.97
N SER A 584 14.50 9.10 -3.02
CA SER A 584 14.79 10.43 -3.58
C SER A 584 14.85 10.51 -5.10
N LEU A 585 14.65 9.40 -5.82
CA LEU A 585 14.53 9.35 -7.29
C LEU A 585 13.10 9.09 -7.76
N LEU A 586 12.14 8.96 -6.83
CA LEU A 586 10.74 8.67 -7.16
C LEU A 586 10.02 9.98 -7.55
N PRO A 587 9.37 10.06 -8.73
CA PRO A 587 8.66 11.24 -9.21
C PRO A 587 7.30 11.41 -8.49
N ALA A 588 7.32 11.55 -7.17
CA ALA A 588 6.11 11.56 -6.34
C ALA A 588 5.24 12.81 -6.57
N ALA A 589 5.85 13.99 -6.75
CA ALA A 589 5.13 15.23 -7.06
C ALA A 589 4.48 15.18 -8.46
N ALA A 590 5.22 14.66 -9.44
CA ALA A 590 4.74 14.41 -10.80
C ALA A 590 3.59 13.38 -10.84
N LEU A 591 3.73 12.25 -10.14
CA LEU A 591 2.65 11.26 -9.98
C LEU A 591 1.40 11.86 -9.32
N SER A 592 1.58 12.74 -8.33
CA SER A 592 0.47 13.46 -7.69
C SER A 592 -0.23 14.41 -8.67
N ALA A 593 0.52 15.21 -9.44
CA ALA A 593 -0.03 16.06 -10.48
C ALA A 593 -0.77 15.27 -11.57
N ALA A 594 -0.19 14.15 -12.01
CA ALA A 594 -0.80 13.23 -12.95
C ALA A 594 -2.10 12.61 -12.41
N ALA A 595 -2.14 12.24 -11.12
CA ALA A 595 -3.34 11.74 -10.45
C ALA A 595 -4.43 12.81 -10.34
N VAL A 596 -4.09 14.03 -9.93
CA VAL A 596 -5.06 15.14 -9.86
C VAL A 596 -5.65 15.44 -11.24
N LYS A 597 -4.83 15.51 -12.31
CA LYS A 597 -5.34 15.76 -13.67
C LYS A 597 -6.19 14.59 -14.20
N THR A 598 -5.73 13.35 -14.00
CA THR A 598 -6.48 12.12 -14.38
C THR A 598 -7.85 12.07 -13.71
N LEU A 599 -7.90 12.29 -12.39
CA LEU A 599 -9.11 12.12 -11.59
C LEU A 599 -10.05 13.35 -11.64
N ALA A 600 -9.59 14.48 -12.19
CA ALA A 600 -10.43 15.64 -12.44
C ALA A 600 -11.24 15.55 -13.75
N ASP A 601 -10.82 14.73 -14.72
CA ASP A 601 -11.49 14.59 -16.02
C ASP A 601 -12.29 13.28 -16.13
N PRO A 602 -13.63 13.32 -16.19
CA PRO A 602 -14.47 12.14 -16.41
C PRO A 602 -14.13 11.35 -17.67
N ALA A 603 -13.63 11.99 -18.74
CA ALA A 603 -13.21 11.30 -19.96
C ALA A 603 -11.98 10.40 -19.74
N VAL A 604 -11.21 10.64 -18.67
CA VAL A 604 -10.01 9.88 -18.31
C VAL A 604 -10.29 8.93 -17.15
N TYR A 605 -10.91 9.38 -16.04
CA TYR A 605 -11.09 8.52 -14.88
C TYR A 605 -12.18 7.45 -15.07
N VAL A 606 -13.24 7.69 -15.85
CA VAL A 606 -14.28 6.68 -16.08
C VAL A 606 -13.69 5.43 -16.77
N PRO A 607 -12.98 5.52 -17.91
CA PRO A 607 -12.29 4.36 -18.49
C PRO A 607 -11.04 3.93 -17.70
N GLY A 608 -10.50 4.77 -16.80
CA GLY A 608 -9.40 4.41 -15.90
C GLY A 608 -9.81 3.56 -14.69
N LEU A 609 -11.05 3.70 -14.22
CA LEU A 609 -11.63 2.96 -13.07
C LEU A 609 -12.46 1.73 -13.49
N GLN A 610 -12.74 1.57 -14.78
CA GLN A 610 -13.43 0.40 -15.35
C GLN A 610 -12.44 -0.67 -15.85
N TYR A 611 -12.94 -1.81 -16.29
CA TYR A 611 -12.12 -2.81 -16.99
C TYR A 611 -11.62 -2.25 -18.33
N GLY A 612 -10.30 -2.25 -18.52
CA GLY A 612 -9.67 -1.74 -19.74
C GLY A 612 -9.74 -2.69 -20.93
N PRO A 613 -9.51 -2.21 -22.16
CA PRO A 613 -9.35 -3.07 -23.34
C PRO A 613 -8.18 -4.05 -23.16
N ASP A 614 -8.29 -5.29 -23.68
CA ASP A 614 -7.24 -6.32 -23.59
C ASP A 614 -5.81 -5.80 -23.88
N PRO A 615 -5.54 -4.96 -24.90
CA PRO A 615 -4.19 -4.51 -25.21
C PRO A 615 -3.64 -3.42 -24.28
N GLY A 616 -4.47 -2.83 -23.41
CA GLY A 616 -4.11 -1.68 -22.57
C GLY A 616 -4.97 -0.44 -22.78
N TYR A 617 -4.92 0.47 -21.80
CA TYR A 617 -5.41 1.84 -21.92
C TYR A 617 -4.80 2.52 -23.16
N GLN A 618 -5.65 2.94 -24.11
CA GLN A 618 -5.22 3.31 -25.46
C GLN A 618 -4.24 4.51 -25.49
N PRO A 619 -4.48 5.63 -24.77
CA PRO A 619 -3.50 6.73 -24.70
C PRO A 619 -2.14 6.29 -24.18
N LEU A 620 -2.06 5.41 -23.17
CA LEU A 620 -0.76 4.88 -22.72
C LEU A 620 -0.03 4.16 -23.85
N ARG A 621 -0.72 3.34 -24.65
CA ARG A 621 -0.11 2.60 -25.76
C ARG A 621 0.44 3.55 -26.83
N GLU A 622 -0.30 4.61 -27.16
CA GLU A 622 0.10 5.62 -28.14
C GLU A 622 1.26 6.48 -27.63
N SER A 623 1.25 6.82 -26.34
CA SER A 623 2.29 7.61 -25.68
C SER A 623 3.56 6.81 -25.46
N ILE A 624 3.46 5.51 -25.15
CA ILE A 624 4.59 4.57 -25.18
C ILE A 624 5.13 4.44 -26.60
N ALA A 625 4.29 4.19 -27.61
CA ALA A 625 4.77 4.06 -29.00
C ALA A 625 5.54 5.31 -29.46
N ARG A 626 5.01 6.51 -29.19
CA ARG A 626 5.70 7.78 -29.49
C ARG A 626 7.01 7.95 -28.72
N TRP A 627 7.01 7.67 -27.41
CA TRP A 627 8.19 7.82 -26.55
C TRP A 627 9.32 6.84 -26.90
N LEU A 628 8.97 5.57 -27.18
CA LEU A 628 9.92 4.57 -27.67
C LEU A 628 10.45 5.00 -29.05
N SER A 629 9.59 5.31 -30.03
CA SER A 629 10.07 5.76 -31.36
C SER A 629 10.92 7.03 -31.29
N ALA A 630 10.68 7.93 -30.32
CA ALA A 630 11.50 9.12 -30.10
C ALA A 630 12.91 8.77 -29.55
N PHE A 631 12.99 7.87 -28.57
CA PHE A 631 14.25 7.43 -27.97
C PHE A 631 15.06 6.54 -28.94
N TYR A 632 14.41 5.55 -29.57
CA TYR A 632 14.98 4.65 -30.57
C TYR A 632 14.94 5.23 -32.00
N THR A 633 15.10 6.56 -32.16
CA THR A 633 15.06 7.27 -33.46
C THR A 633 16.20 6.90 -34.43
N ALA A 634 17.28 6.33 -33.91
CA ALA A 634 18.55 6.19 -34.59
C ALA A 634 18.65 4.96 -35.52
N ALA A 635 18.17 5.16 -36.75
CA ALA A 635 18.33 4.30 -37.93
C ALA A 635 17.68 2.90 -37.88
N ASP A 636 17.17 2.46 -39.03
CA ASP A 636 16.97 1.04 -39.27
C ASP A 636 18.32 0.32 -39.14
N PRO A 637 18.42 -0.76 -38.36
CA PRO A 637 19.66 -1.50 -38.20
C PRO A 637 19.96 -2.27 -39.50
N ALA A 638 20.76 -1.64 -40.36
CA ALA A 638 21.34 -2.28 -41.53
C ALA A 638 22.41 -3.31 -41.10
N PRO A 639 22.39 -4.54 -41.63
CA PRO A 639 23.30 -5.61 -41.19
C PRO A 639 24.77 -5.26 -41.52
N PRO A 640 25.75 -5.65 -40.69
CA PRO A 640 27.17 -5.32 -40.92
C PRO A 640 27.75 -5.82 -42.26
N SER A 641 27.10 -6.79 -42.90
CA SER A 641 27.43 -7.28 -44.23
C SER A 641 27.03 -6.35 -45.38
N ALA A 642 26.31 -5.25 -45.11
CA ALA A 642 25.93 -4.21 -46.08
C ALA A 642 27.12 -3.32 -46.49
N SER A 643 28.21 -3.95 -46.95
CA SER A 643 29.33 -3.26 -47.59
C SER A 643 28.83 -2.54 -48.84
N ARG A 644 29.12 -1.24 -48.96
CA ARG A 644 28.63 -0.38 -50.04
C ARG A 644 29.26 -0.79 -51.37
N THR A 645 28.51 -1.56 -52.16
CA THR A 645 28.84 -1.89 -53.55
C THR A 645 27.66 -1.55 -54.46
N ALA A 646 27.97 -1.22 -55.72
CA ALA A 646 27.09 -0.62 -56.73
C ALA A 646 26.68 0.85 -56.48
N ASN A 647 27.01 1.69 -57.47
CA ASN A 647 26.56 3.09 -57.55
C ASN A 647 25.08 3.16 -57.92
N THR A 648 24.26 3.78 -57.07
CA THR A 648 23.01 4.43 -57.50
C THR A 648 22.95 5.81 -56.84
N GLY A 649 23.06 6.88 -57.64
CA GLY A 649 23.16 8.27 -57.17
C GLY A 649 21.83 8.86 -56.68
N ASN A 650 21.20 8.21 -55.70
CA ASN A 650 19.98 8.68 -55.06
C ASN A 650 20.19 8.60 -53.54
N GLU A 651 20.41 9.73 -52.88
CA GLU A 651 20.58 9.81 -51.41
C GLU A 651 19.22 9.65 -50.73
N GLY A 652 18.71 8.41 -50.74
CA GLY A 652 17.52 8.02 -50.01
C GLY A 652 17.70 8.30 -48.53
N ARG A 653 16.93 9.26 -48.01
CA ARG A 653 16.79 9.46 -46.56
C ARG A 653 16.34 8.14 -45.93
N LEU A 654 16.94 7.78 -44.80
CA LEU A 654 16.45 6.70 -43.95
C LEU A 654 14.99 7.02 -43.56
N GLU A 655 14.03 6.25 -44.07
CA GLU A 655 12.62 6.45 -43.79
C GLU A 655 12.31 5.98 -42.36
N HIS A 656 12.33 6.91 -41.41
CA HIS A 656 11.99 6.63 -40.02
C HIS A 656 10.60 5.97 -39.94
N HIS A 657 10.57 4.73 -39.46
CA HIS A 657 9.34 4.01 -39.20
C HIS A 657 8.47 4.78 -38.17
N PRO A 658 7.21 5.10 -38.50
CA PRO A 658 6.34 5.85 -37.59
C PRO A 658 5.96 5.03 -36.34
N PRO A 659 5.57 5.68 -35.23
CA PRO A 659 5.09 5.01 -34.04
C PRO A 659 3.88 4.11 -34.33
N ASP A 660 4.04 2.79 -34.11
CA ASP A 660 2.96 1.81 -34.34
C ASP A 660 2.42 1.26 -33.02
N VAL A 661 1.30 1.83 -32.58
CA VAL A 661 0.57 1.42 -31.38
C VAL A 661 0.18 -0.07 -31.38
N ARG A 662 0.03 -0.70 -32.55
CA ARG A 662 -0.34 -2.12 -32.67
C ARG A 662 0.74 -3.06 -32.10
N ARG A 663 2.01 -2.61 -32.07
CA ARG A 663 3.14 -3.34 -31.48
C ARG A 663 3.16 -3.32 -29.94
N ILE A 664 2.37 -2.44 -29.30
CA ILE A 664 2.39 -2.24 -27.85
C ILE A 664 1.24 -2.96 -27.16
N CYS A 665 1.55 -3.75 -26.12
CA CYS A 665 0.60 -4.26 -25.13
C CYS A 665 0.98 -3.74 -23.74
N VAL A 666 0.03 -3.22 -22.95
CA VAL A 666 0.27 -2.81 -21.55
C VAL A 666 0.33 -4.06 -20.65
N THR A 667 1.18 -4.02 -19.63
CA THR A 667 1.48 -5.17 -18.76
C THR A 667 1.61 -4.75 -17.29
N GLY A 668 1.51 -5.70 -16.35
CA GLY A 668 1.69 -5.47 -14.92
C GLY A 668 3.15 -5.26 -14.48
N GLY A 669 4.01 -4.78 -15.38
CA GLY A 669 5.46 -4.74 -15.26
C GLY A 669 6.14 -6.06 -15.64
N ALA A 670 7.44 -5.99 -15.96
CA ALA A 670 8.21 -7.04 -16.64
C ALA A 670 8.06 -8.46 -16.08
N SER A 671 8.05 -8.63 -14.74
CA SER A 671 7.90 -9.94 -14.09
C SER A 671 6.52 -10.58 -14.33
N GLN A 672 5.44 -9.80 -14.28
CA GLN A 672 4.11 -10.32 -14.61
C GLN A 672 4.02 -10.63 -16.11
N ASN A 673 4.63 -9.78 -16.95
CA ASN A 673 4.64 -10.00 -18.38
C ASN A 673 5.40 -11.28 -18.77
N LEU A 674 6.54 -11.59 -18.13
CA LEU A 674 7.25 -12.84 -18.35
C LEU A 674 6.35 -14.06 -18.08
N ALA A 675 5.58 -14.04 -16.99
CA ALA A 675 4.58 -15.07 -16.69
C ALA A 675 3.50 -15.15 -17.79
N CYS A 676 2.95 -14.01 -18.22
CA CYS A 676 1.96 -13.96 -19.31
C CYS A 676 2.54 -14.44 -20.65
N ILE A 677 3.79 -14.11 -20.98
CA ILE A 677 4.48 -14.57 -22.19
C ILE A 677 4.64 -16.09 -22.16
N LEU A 678 5.15 -16.66 -21.05
CA LEU A 678 5.30 -18.10 -20.89
C LEU A 678 3.95 -18.82 -20.99
N GLN A 679 2.95 -18.40 -20.21
CA GLN A 679 1.59 -18.95 -20.26
C GLN A 679 0.97 -18.89 -21.67
N SER A 680 1.37 -17.91 -22.49
CA SER A 680 0.79 -17.63 -23.79
C SER A 680 1.49 -18.32 -24.96
N PHE A 681 2.82 -18.22 -25.03
CA PHE A 681 3.65 -18.59 -26.16
C PHE A 681 4.49 -19.86 -25.93
N THR A 682 4.30 -20.54 -24.80
CA THR A 682 4.85 -21.88 -24.55
C THR A 682 3.74 -22.92 -24.28
N ASP A 683 4.14 -24.18 -24.34
CA ASP A 683 3.42 -25.33 -23.81
C ASP A 683 4.48 -26.32 -23.26
N PRO A 684 4.35 -26.85 -22.03
CA PRO A 684 5.33 -27.76 -21.44
C PRO A 684 5.67 -29.01 -22.27
N LEU A 685 4.81 -29.46 -23.20
CA LEU A 685 5.03 -30.60 -24.10
C LEU A 685 5.73 -30.20 -25.41
N TYR A 686 5.49 -28.98 -25.92
CA TYR A 686 6.08 -28.50 -27.17
C TYR A 686 7.42 -27.78 -26.95
N THR A 687 7.45 -26.87 -25.99
CA THR A 687 8.61 -26.05 -25.63
C THR A 687 9.60 -26.91 -24.84
N LYS A 688 10.84 -26.98 -25.31
CA LYS A 688 11.90 -27.83 -24.77
C LYS A 688 12.52 -27.23 -23.50
N ASN A 689 13.31 -26.18 -23.70
CA ASN A 689 14.17 -25.55 -22.69
C ASN A 689 13.93 -24.04 -22.66
N VAL A 690 14.18 -23.45 -21.49
CA VAL A 690 14.28 -21.99 -21.32
C VAL A 690 15.73 -21.65 -21.02
N TRP A 691 16.40 -21.06 -22.00
CA TRP A 691 17.79 -20.63 -21.91
C TRP A 691 17.85 -19.28 -21.18
N MET A 692 18.65 -19.19 -20.13
CA MET A 692 18.80 -17.98 -19.31
C MET A 692 20.27 -17.57 -19.31
N VAL A 693 20.52 -16.29 -19.65
CA VAL A 693 21.85 -15.70 -19.57
C VAL A 693 22.39 -15.79 -18.13
N ALA A 694 23.66 -16.17 -17.97
CA ALA A 694 24.30 -16.41 -16.68
C ALA A 694 25.54 -15.51 -16.51
N PRO A 695 25.62 -14.68 -15.46
CA PRO A 695 24.70 -14.60 -14.32
C PRO A 695 23.37 -13.92 -14.67
N CYS A 696 22.31 -14.24 -13.94
CA CYS A 696 20.93 -13.93 -14.31
C CYS A 696 20.17 -13.05 -13.30
N TYR A 697 19.04 -12.48 -13.73
CA TYR A 697 18.02 -11.98 -12.81
C TYR A 697 17.26 -13.15 -12.17
N PHE A 698 17.83 -13.71 -11.10
CA PHE A 698 17.36 -14.94 -10.44
C PHE A 698 15.86 -15.02 -10.10
N LEU A 699 15.19 -13.89 -9.86
CA LEU A 699 13.75 -13.84 -9.61
C LEU A 699 12.89 -14.15 -10.85
N ALA A 700 13.49 -14.26 -12.04
CA ALA A 700 12.86 -14.84 -13.22
C ALA A 700 12.82 -16.39 -13.15
N CYS A 701 13.76 -17.05 -12.46
CA CYS A 701 13.82 -18.52 -12.42
C CYS A 701 12.54 -19.15 -11.82
N PRO A 702 11.97 -18.68 -10.69
CA PRO A 702 10.69 -19.17 -10.19
C PRO A 702 9.53 -18.97 -11.18
N ILE A 703 9.50 -17.86 -11.91
CA ILE A 703 8.44 -17.58 -12.90
C ILE A 703 8.49 -18.59 -14.06
N VAL A 704 9.69 -19.04 -14.42
CA VAL A 704 9.92 -20.10 -15.42
C VAL A 704 9.54 -21.48 -14.87
N ALA A 705 9.88 -21.77 -13.62
CA ALA A 705 9.50 -23.02 -12.95
C ALA A 705 7.97 -23.16 -12.79
N ASP A 706 7.30 -22.10 -12.32
CA ASP A 706 5.83 -22.01 -12.17
C ASP A 706 5.07 -22.22 -13.50
N ALA A 707 5.70 -21.87 -14.63
CA ALA A 707 5.17 -22.13 -15.97
C ALA A 707 5.33 -23.60 -16.45
N GLY A 708 5.88 -24.49 -15.60
CA GLY A 708 6.06 -25.92 -15.90
C GLY A 708 7.40 -26.29 -16.54
N PHE A 709 8.41 -25.41 -16.45
CA PHE A 709 9.75 -25.64 -17.00
C PHE A 709 10.81 -25.98 -15.93
N ASP A 710 10.41 -26.37 -14.73
CA ASP A 710 11.32 -26.94 -13.73
C ASP A 710 12.18 -28.09 -14.32
N GLY A 711 13.45 -28.14 -13.92
CA GLY A 711 14.49 -28.99 -14.51
C GLY A 711 14.88 -28.66 -15.97
N ARG A 712 14.22 -27.69 -16.62
CA ARG A 712 14.41 -27.31 -18.05
C ARG A 712 14.80 -25.85 -18.26
N LEU A 713 15.06 -25.12 -17.17
CA LEU A 713 15.95 -23.96 -17.20
C LEU A 713 17.35 -24.45 -17.60
N LYS A 714 18.04 -23.69 -18.45
CA LYS A 714 19.41 -23.97 -18.86
C LYS A 714 20.20 -22.66 -18.86
N SER A 715 21.33 -22.65 -18.19
CA SER A 715 22.24 -21.50 -18.18
C SER A 715 22.93 -21.33 -19.53
N VAL A 716 23.32 -20.11 -19.83
CA VAL A 716 24.23 -19.78 -20.93
C VAL A 716 25.19 -18.70 -20.42
N PRO A 717 26.51 -18.98 -20.33
CA PRO A 717 27.46 -18.02 -19.78
C PRO A 717 27.52 -16.73 -20.62
N GLU A 718 27.87 -15.62 -19.98
CA GLU A 718 28.20 -14.38 -20.68
C GLU A 718 29.73 -14.25 -20.89
N ASP A 719 30.15 -14.06 -22.15
CA ASP A 719 31.47 -13.53 -22.47
C ASP A 719 31.53 -11.99 -22.28
N ASP A 720 32.50 -11.33 -22.89
CA ASP A 720 32.71 -9.88 -22.76
C ASP A 720 31.73 -9.02 -23.58
N ASP A 721 31.10 -9.61 -24.59
CA ASP A 721 30.17 -9.02 -25.56
C ASP A 721 28.69 -9.38 -25.28
N GLY A 722 28.44 -10.27 -24.32
CA GLY A 722 27.10 -10.65 -23.84
C GLY A 722 26.95 -12.17 -23.72
N ILE A 723 25.73 -12.68 -23.93
CA ILE A 723 25.44 -14.12 -23.93
C ILE A 723 26.32 -14.88 -24.96
N ASP A 724 26.90 -16.02 -24.57
CA ASP A 724 27.72 -16.86 -25.47
C ASP A 724 26.83 -17.56 -26.52
N ILE A 725 26.98 -17.16 -27.78
CA ILE A 725 26.25 -17.69 -28.94
C ILE A 725 26.71 -19.09 -29.33
N GLU A 726 27.99 -19.41 -29.11
CA GLU A 726 28.57 -20.69 -29.46
C GLU A 726 28.12 -21.79 -28.48
N TYR A 727 28.06 -21.44 -27.19
CA TYR A 727 27.44 -22.27 -26.14
C TYR A 727 25.93 -22.44 -26.41
N LEU A 728 25.20 -21.33 -26.65
CA LEU A 728 23.77 -21.37 -26.92
C LEU A 728 23.42 -22.19 -28.17
N ARG A 729 24.18 -22.07 -29.27
CA ARG A 729 23.95 -22.85 -30.49
C ARG A 729 24.08 -24.35 -30.22
N LYS A 730 25.14 -24.78 -29.55
CA LYS A 730 25.35 -26.19 -29.17
C LYS A 730 24.20 -26.71 -28.29
N GLY A 731 23.73 -25.90 -27.34
CA GLY A 731 22.56 -26.22 -26.52
C GLY A 731 21.27 -26.38 -27.33
N LEU A 732 20.99 -25.46 -28.26
CA LEU A 732 19.82 -25.49 -29.15
C LEU A 732 19.85 -26.66 -30.13
N GLU A 733 21.02 -27.01 -30.67
CA GLU A 733 21.23 -28.16 -31.55
C GLU A 733 21.04 -29.50 -30.80
N ALA A 734 21.58 -29.59 -29.57
CA ALA A 734 21.48 -30.79 -28.73
C ALA A 734 20.05 -31.07 -28.21
N ALA A 735 19.17 -30.07 -28.15
CA ALA A 735 17.83 -30.20 -27.54
C ALA A 735 16.84 -31.08 -28.34
N GLY A 736 17.18 -31.46 -29.58
CA GLY A 736 16.45 -32.45 -30.39
C GLY A 736 15.05 -32.04 -30.85
N LYS A 737 14.38 -32.93 -31.58
CA LYS A 737 13.03 -32.69 -32.10
C LYS A 737 11.95 -32.90 -31.02
N GLY A 738 10.77 -32.30 -31.22
CA GLY A 738 9.61 -32.46 -30.34
C GLY A 738 9.07 -33.89 -30.31
N SER A 739 8.22 -34.20 -29.33
CA SER A 739 7.22 -35.25 -29.53
C SER A 739 6.08 -34.67 -30.37
N ASP A 740 5.51 -35.47 -31.27
CA ASP A 740 4.32 -35.07 -32.05
C ASP A 740 3.02 -35.32 -31.24
N GLU A 741 3.08 -35.03 -29.94
CA GLU A 741 1.96 -35.17 -29.01
C GLU A 741 1.01 -33.98 -29.07
N ARG A 742 -0.19 -34.13 -28.51
CA ARG A 742 -1.27 -33.14 -28.61
C ARG A 742 -1.10 -32.02 -27.56
N PHE A 743 -0.24 -31.06 -27.86
CA PHE A 743 -0.11 -29.79 -27.13
C PHE A 743 -1.28 -28.81 -27.35
N LYS A 744 -1.29 -27.72 -26.58
CA LYS A 744 -2.23 -26.59 -26.62
C LYS A 744 -2.45 -26.03 -28.03
N GLN A 745 -3.70 -26.01 -28.48
CA GLN A 745 -4.09 -25.32 -29.71
C GLN A 745 -4.06 -23.80 -29.50
N ALA A 746 -2.94 -23.19 -29.90
CA ALA A 746 -2.65 -21.76 -29.75
C ALA A 746 -3.46 -20.87 -30.71
N LYS A 747 -4.79 -20.83 -30.55
CA LYS A 747 -5.64 -19.88 -31.29
C LYS A 747 -5.15 -18.45 -31.02
N LYS A 748 -4.98 -17.65 -32.10
CA LYS A 748 -4.41 -16.29 -32.09
C LYS A 748 -2.93 -16.19 -31.64
N ARG A 749 -2.17 -17.29 -31.53
CA ARG A 749 -0.83 -17.31 -30.92
C ARG A 749 0.13 -18.26 -31.65
N LYS A 750 1.43 -18.01 -31.52
CA LYS A 750 2.50 -18.98 -31.83
C LYS A 750 2.93 -19.72 -30.55
N LEU A 751 3.38 -20.96 -30.67
CA LEU A 751 4.20 -21.61 -29.63
C LEU A 751 5.64 -21.69 -30.14
N TYR A 752 6.63 -21.50 -29.26
CA TYR A 752 8.05 -21.57 -29.59
C TYR A 752 8.70 -22.81 -28.99
N ARG A 753 9.66 -23.41 -29.69
CA ARG A 753 10.42 -24.58 -29.20
C ARG A 753 11.34 -24.22 -28.04
N HIS A 754 11.82 -22.98 -28.00
CA HIS A 754 12.69 -22.48 -26.96
C HIS A 754 12.28 -21.07 -26.52
N ILE A 755 12.61 -20.74 -25.28
CA ILE A 755 12.66 -19.34 -24.81
C ILE A 755 14.12 -19.00 -24.53
N ILE A 756 14.53 -17.78 -24.85
CA ILE A 756 15.84 -17.22 -24.48
C ILE A 756 15.56 -15.95 -23.65
N TYR A 757 15.95 -15.94 -22.39
CA TYR A 757 15.78 -14.80 -21.49
C TYR A 757 17.11 -14.06 -21.29
N VAL A 758 17.10 -12.76 -21.60
CA VAL A 758 18.28 -11.88 -21.58
C VAL A 758 17.94 -10.50 -21.02
N VAL A 759 18.96 -9.82 -20.47
CA VAL A 759 18.93 -8.39 -20.13
C VAL A 759 19.98 -7.71 -21.01
N PRO A 760 19.65 -7.26 -22.25
CA PRO A 760 20.67 -6.92 -23.25
C PRO A 760 21.49 -5.66 -22.95
N THR A 761 21.02 -4.82 -22.03
CA THR A 761 21.62 -3.52 -21.70
C THR A 761 21.77 -3.43 -20.19
N CYS A 762 22.97 -3.14 -19.69
CA CYS A 762 23.29 -3.04 -18.26
C CYS A 762 22.79 -4.25 -17.46
N SER A 763 23.12 -5.46 -17.95
CA SER A 763 22.67 -6.78 -17.50
C SER A 763 22.65 -6.93 -15.98
N ASN A 764 21.62 -7.58 -15.46
CA ASN A 764 21.46 -7.82 -14.03
C ASN A 764 21.85 -9.27 -13.72
N PRO A 765 22.99 -9.54 -13.06
CA PRO A 765 23.77 -8.62 -12.23
C PRO A 765 25.05 -8.05 -12.86
N SER A 766 25.50 -8.55 -14.03
CA SER A 766 26.89 -8.40 -14.52
C SER A 766 27.28 -6.99 -15.00
N GLY A 767 26.30 -6.10 -15.19
CA GLY A 767 26.47 -4.77 -15.76
C GLY A 767 26.73 -4.74 -17.27
N LYS A 768 26.83 -5.89 -17.95
CA LYS A 768 27.20 -5.93 -19.38
C LYS A 768 26.11 -5.36 -20.30
N THR A 769 26.53 -4.67 -21.35
CA THR A 769 25.66 -4.28 -22.48
C THR A 769 26.11 -5.05 -23.71
N MET A 770 25.19 -5.85 -24.25
CA MET A 770 25.40 -6.74 -25.40
C MET A 770 25.72 -5.94 -26.67
N SER A 771 26.80 -6.26 -27.39
CA SER A 771 27.25 -5.49 -28.56
C SER A 771 26.38 -5.69 -29.81
N LEU A 772 26.49 -4.79 -30.80
CA LEU A 772 25.62 -4.81 -31.99
C LEU A 772 25.73 -6.13 -32.77
N ALA A 773 26.96 -6.61 -33.01
CA ALA A 773 27.18 -7.88 -33.71
C ALA A 773 26.52 -9.05 -32.94
N ARG A 774 26.74 -9.10 -31.62
CA ARG A 774 26.15 -10.11 -30.74
C ARG A 774 24.61 -10.08 -30.73
N ARG A 775 24.00 -8.90 -30.82
CA ARG A 775 22.55 -8.73 -30.94
C ARG A 775 22.01 -9.31 -32.26
N TYR A 776 22.71 -9.13 -33.39
CA TYR A 776 22.35 -9.78 -34.66
C TYR A 776 22.49 -11.31 -34.62
N GLU A 777 23.62 -11.80 -34.10
CA GLU A 777 23.90 -13.24 -33.96
C GLU A 777 22.78 -13.94 -33.18
N LEU A 778 22.34 -13.33 -32.07
CA LEU A 778 21.29 -13.87 -31.22
C LEU A 778 19.94 -13.95 -31.93
N VAL A 779 19.52 -12.90 -32.66
CA VAL A 779 18.24 -12.89 -33.40
C VAL A 779 18.26 -13.88 -34.56
N ALA A 780 19.37 -13.97 -35.30
CA ALA A 780 19.53 -14.95 -36.38
C ALA A 780 19.43 -16.39 -35.85
N LEU A 781 20.11 -16.70 -34.75
CA LEU A 781 20.07 -18.01 -34.10
C LEU A 781 18.66 -18.33 -33.54
N ALA A 782 18.00 -17.36 -32.93
CA ALA A 782 16.65 -17.55 -32.39
C ALA A 782 15.61 -17.85 -33.48
N ARG A 783 15.72 -17.21 -34.65
CA ARG A 783 14.92 -17.52 -35.84
C ARG A 783 15.20 -18.95 -36.35
N GLN A 784 16.47 -19.33 -36.46
CA GLN A 784 16.89 -20.65 -36.96
C GLN A 784 16.34 -21.82 -36.11
N HIS A 785 16.25 -21.65 -34.78
CA HIS A 785 15.85 -22.72 -33.86
C HIS A 785 14.42 -22.61 -33.29
N ASP A 786 13.56 -21.77 -33.88
CA ASP A 786 12.20 -21.50 -33.39
C ASP A 786 12.14 -21.07 -31.91
N ALA A 787 13.07 -20.19 -31.52
CA ALA A 787 13.16 -19.62 -30.17
C ALA A 787 12.54 -18.22 -30.08
N LEU A 788 11.87 -17.90 -28.97
CA LEU A 788 11.49 -16.53 -28.62
C LEU A 788 12.52 -15.94 -27.67
N ILE A 789 13.15 -14.83 -28.08
CA ILE A 789 13.93 -13.99 -27.18
C ILE A 789 12.99 -13.08 -26.40
N VAL A 790 13.08 -13.12 -25.07
CA VAL A 790 12.44 -12.15 -24.17
C VAL A 790 13.55 -11.27 -23.60
N SER A 791 13.57 -9.99 -24.00
CA SER A 791 14.56 -9.01 -23.53
C SER A 791 14.00 -8.09 -22.46
N ASP A 792 14.51 -8.21 -21.24
CA ASP A 792 14.15 -7.32 -20.12
C ASP A 792 14.89 -5.97 -20.28
N ASP A 793 14.44 -5.15 -21.23
CA ASP A 793 15.01 -3.85 -21.60
C ASP A 793 14.68 -2.74 -20.56
N VAL A 794 14.66 -3.11 -19.27
CA VAL A 794 14.24 -2.28 -18.13
C VAL A 794 15.29 -1.28 -17.67
N TYR A 795 16.45 -1.23 -18.34
CA TYR A 795 17.59 -0.37 -18.01
C TYR A 795 18.05 0.54 -19.16
N ASP A 796 17.49 0.43 -20.37
CA ASP A 796 17.93 1.20 -21.56
C ASP A 796 17.90 2.72 -21.31
N PHE A 797 16.88 3.21 -20.62
CA PHE A 797 16.70 4.62 -20.23
C PHE A 797 17.57 5.08 -19.05
N LEU A 798 18.51 4.26 -18.57
CA LEU A 798 19.31 4.53 -17.38
C LEU A 798 20.80 4.50 -17.69
N GLN A 799 21.21 5.12 -18.81
CA GLN A 799 22.60 5.18 -19.30
C GLN A 799 23.16 6.61 -19.34
N TRP A 800 24.48 6.73 -19.17
CA TRP A 800 25.22 8.01 -19.21
C TRP A 800 26.67 7.82 -19.73
N PRO A 801 27.25 8.82 -20.42
CA PRO A 801 28.66 8.81 -20.81
C PRO A 801 29.61 8.96 -19.60
N PHE A 802 30.84 8.45 -19.73
CA PHE A 802 31.95 8.82 -18.84
C PHE A 802 32.77 10.01 -19.35
N THR A 803 32.96 10.07 -20.67
CA THR A 803 33.79 11.04 -21.37
C THR A 803 32.92 11.90 -22.27
N SER A 804 33.18 13.21 -22.30
CA SER A 804 32.62 14.16 -23.27
C SER A 804 33.31 14.01 -24.64
N SER A 805 33.29 12.78 -25.15
CA SER A 805 33.70 12.43 -26.51
C SER A 805 32.42 12.35 -27.34
N ASP A 806 32.09 13.44 -28.03
CA ASP A 806 30.77 13.67 -28.66
C ASP A 806 30.46 12.77 -29.88
N THR A 807 31.26 11.72 -30.10
CA THR A 807 31.14 10.77 -31.21
C THR A 807 30.62 9.41 -30.72
N PRO A 808 29.29 9.18 -30.72
CA PRO A 808 28.73 7.84 -30.50
C PRO A 808 29.13 6.87 -31.63
N PRO A 809 29.15 5.55 -31.38
CA PRO A 809 29.59 4.55 -32.36
C PRO A 809 28.51 4.27 -33.41
N GLY A 810 28.29 5.21 -34.33
CA GLY A 810 27.29 5.13 -35.41
C GLY A 810 26.26 6.26 -35.35
N PRO A 811 25.09 6.12 -36.00
CA PRO A 811 24.05 7.15 -36.08
C PRO A 811 23.23 7.34 -34.79
N TYR A 812 23.75 6.86 -33.66
CA TYR A 812 23.07 6.73 -32.37
C TYR A 812 23.23 7.97 -31.50
N THR A 813 22.46 8.11 -30.42
CA THR A 813 22.57 9.27 -29.50
C THR A 813 23.61 9.01 -28.41
N PRO A 814 24.12 10.05 -27.71
CA PRO A 814 25.00 9.85 -26.55
C PRO A 814 24.39 8.97 -25.45
N GLU A 815 23.06 9.04 -25.30
CA GLU A 815 22.22 8.37 -24.30
C GLU A 815 21.82 6.94 -24.69
N MET A 816 21.49 6.71 -25.97
CA MET A 816 21.08 5.40 -26.49
C MET A 816 21.98 5.02 -27.66
N ARG A 817 22.76 3.96 -27.47
CA ARG A 817 23.90 3.61 -28.34
C ARG A 817 23.69 2.38 -29.23
N LEU A 818 22.61 1.62 -29.03
CA LEU A 818 22.35 0.35 -29.70
C LEU A 818 20.84 0.09 -29.89
N PRO A 819 20.42 -0.52 -31.00
CA PRO A 819 19.03 -0.94 -31.24
C PRO A 819 18.66 -2.16 -30.39
N ARG A 820 17.36 -2.37 -30.11
CA ARG A 820 16.89 -3.53 -29.33
C ARG A 820 16.78 -4.76 -30.22
N LEU A 821 16.68 -5.93 -29.59
CA LEU A 821 16.53 -7.22 -30.28
C LEU A 821 15.21 -7.30 -31.07
N VAL A 822 14.15 -6.62 -30.61
CA VAL A 822 12.87 -6.49 -31.33
C VAL A 822 12.95 -5.58 -32.57
N ASP A 823 13.88 -4.64 -32.61
CA ASP A 823 14.10 -3.75 -33.76
C ASP A 823 14.91 -4.48 -34.83
N ILE A 824 15.93 -5.23 -34.42
CA ILE A 824 16.72 -6.10 -35.30
C ILE A 824 15.85 -7.22 -35.91
N ASP A 825 14.99 -7.88 -35.12
CA ASP A 825 14.10 -8.92 -35.65
C ASP A 825 13.11 -8.35 -36.68
N ARG A 826 12.57 -7.15 -36.44
CA ARG A 826 11.77 -6.40 -37.42
C ARG A 826 12.55 -6.15 -38.72
N ALA A 827 13.74 -5.55 -38.62
CA ALA A 827 14.58 -5.19 -39.77
C ALA A 827 15.01 -6.42 -40.61
N LEU A 828 15.16 -7.59 -39.99
CA LEU A 828 15.37 -8.87 -40.68
C LEU A 828 14.09 -9.44 -41.33
N GLY A 829 13.02 -8.66 -41.48
CA GLY A 829 11.85 -8.99 -42.31
C GLY A 829 10.68 -9.69 -41.61
N VAL A 830 10.34 -9.32 -40.38
CA VAL A 830 9.07 -9.75 -39.76
C VAL A 830 7.90 -8.97 -40.37
N SER A 831 7.02 -9.66 -41.09
CA SER A 831 5.73 -9.10 -41.54
C SER A 831 4.73 -8.95 -40.39
N ASP A 832 3.79 -8.02 -40.50
CA ASP A 832 2.76 -7.73 -39.48
C ASP A 832 1.99 -8.96 -38.97
N ALA A 833 1.78 -9.95 -39.84
CA ALA A 833 1.07 -11.20 -39.55
C ALA A 833 1.96 -12.29 -38.91
N SER A 834 3.29 -12.11 -38.93
CA SER A 834 4.24 -13.01 -38.27
C SER A 834 4.43 -12.59 -36.82
N PHE A 835 4.52 -13.58 -35.92
CA PHE A 835 4.79 -13.33 -34.50
C PHE A 835 6.22 -12.84 -34.24
N GLY A 836 7.15 -13.06 -35.18
CA GLY A 836 8.58 -12.79 -34.98
C GLY A 836 9.24 -13.76 -33.99
N ASN A 837 10.42 -13.42 -33.53
CA ASN A 837 11.28 -14.19 -32.64
C ASN A 837 11.92 -13.35 -31.51
N ALA A 838 11.62 -12.06 -31.39
CA ALA A 838 12.01 -11.22 -30.24
C ALA A 838 10.85 -10.37 -29.69
N VAL A 839 10.82 -10.18 -28.36
CA VAL A 839 9.91 -9.27 -27.65
C VAL A 839 10.67 -8.46 -26.60
N SER A 840 10.47 -7.14 -26.61
CA SER A 840 10.97 -6.21 -25.59
C SER A 840 10.01 -6.16 -24.40
N ASN A 841 10.53 -6.41 -23.20
CA ASN A 841 9.78 -6.52 -21.95
C ASN A 841 10.07 -5.33 -21.03
N GLY A 842 9.38 -4.22 -21.26
CA GLY A 842 9.60 -2.95 -20.57
C GLY A 842 8.84 -2.81 -19.26
N SER A 843 9.35 -1.95 -18.37
CA SER A 843 8.69 -1.66 -17.08
C SER A 843 9.00 -0.28 -16.53
N PHE A 844 7.97 0.41 -16.06
CA PHE A 844 8.10 1.67 -15.32
C PHE A 844 8.70 1.48 -13.90
N SER A 845 8.96 0.24 -13.47
CA SER A 845 9.48 -0.08 -12.14
C SER A 845 10.88 0.49 -11.83
N LYS A 846 11.66 0.89 -12.83
CA LYS A 846 13.02 1.43 -12.69
C LYS A 846 13.14 2.94 -12.98
N ILE A 847 12.09 3.52 -13.55
CA ILE A 847 12.07 4.89 -14.12
C ILE A 847 10.94 5.76 -13.57
N VAL A 848 9.90 5.15 -12.99
CA VAL A 848 8.83 5.82 -12.22
C VAL A 848 8.90 5.29 -10.77
N ALA A 849 8.25 4.17 -10.47
CA ALA A 849 8.35 3.51 -9.17
C ALA A 849 7.98 2.02 -9.27
N PRO A 850 8.60 1.12 -8.48
CA PRO A 850 8.23 -0.31 -8.45
C PRO A 850 6.75 -0.57 -8.12
N GLY A 851 6.13 0.37 -7.39
CA GLY A 851 4.76 0.29 -6.91
C GLY A 851 3.67 0.62 -7.94
N VAL A 852 3.98 1.25 -9.08
CA VAL A 852 2.92 1.56 -10.09
C VAL A 852 2.37 0.30 -10.77
N ARG A 853 3.12 -0.82 -10.70
CA ARG A 853 2.77 -2.11 -11.32
C ARG A 853 2.41 -2.02 -12.80
N THR A 854 3.04 -1.12 -13.55
CA THR A 854 2.81 -0.92 -14.99
C THR A 854 4.09 -1.17 -15.79
N GLY A 855 3.94 -1.67 -17.01
CA GLY A 855 4.98 -1.88 -18.01
C GLY A 855 4.36 -2.10 -19.38
N TRP A 856 5.16 -2.59 -20.32
CA TRP A 856 4.71 -2.89 -21.67
C TRP A 856 5.44 -4.10 -22.25
N ALA A 857 4.83 -4.72 -23.24
CA ALA A 857 5.52 -5.53 -24.23
C ALA A 857 5.56 -4.75 -25.55
N GLU A 858 6.71 -4.71 -26.22
CA GLU A 858 6.78 -4.39 -27.65
C GLU A 858 7.21 -5.63 -28.44
N GLY A 859 6.46 -5.97 -29.50
CA GLY A 859 6.77 -7.07 -30.40
C GLY A 859 6.31 -6.77 -31.83
N SER A 860 6.09 -7.81 -32.62
CA SER A 860 5.25 -7.70 -33.83
C SER A 860 3.79 -7.37 -33.46
N PRO A 861 2.98 -6.79 -34.37
CA PRO A 861 1.55 -6.61 -34.15
C PRO A 861 0.82 -7.92 -33.81
N ALA A 862 1.17 -9.03 -34.49
CA ALA A 862 0.66 -10.35 -34.17
C ALA A 862 1.04 -10.84 -32.76
N PHE A 863 2.28 -10.57 -32.30
CA PHE A 863 2.71 -10.92 -30.94
C PHE A 863 2.00 -10.08 -29.88
N ALA A 864 1.96 -8.75 -30.03
CA ALA A 864 1.32 -7.86 -29.07
C ALA A 864 -0.18 -8.14 -28.94
N TYR A 865 -0.88 -8.37 -30.07
CA TYR A 865 -2.25 -8.85 -30.04
C TYR A 865 -2.35 -10.23 -29.40
N GLY A 866 -1.52 -11.18 -29.81
CA GLY A 866 -1.47 -12.54 -29.25
C GLY A 866 -1.29 -12.54 -27.73
N LEU A 867 -0.45 -11.65 -27.18
CA LEU A 867 -0.21 -11.48 -25.75
C LEU A 867 -1.40 -10.85 -25.03
N SER A 868 -2.05 -9.83 -25.61
CA SER A 868 -3.25 -9.21 -25.02
C SER A 868 -4.35 -10.24 -24.76
N GLN A 869 -4.45 -11.27 -25.59
CA GLN A 869 -5.44 -12.34 -25.50
C GLN A 869 -5.14 -13.38 -24.39
N THR A 870 -4.49 -12.98 -23.29
CA THR A 870 -4.16 -13.87 -22.16
C THR A 870 -5.41 -14.06 -21.30
N GLY A 871 -5.64 -15.28 -20.78
CA GLY A 871 -6.89 -15.60 -20.08
C GLY A 871 -7.18 -14.73 -18.86
N SER A 872 -6.15 -14.30 -18.12
CA SER A 872 -6.27 -13.30 -17.06
C SER A 872 -6.64 -11.91 -17.59
N THR A 873 -6.03 -11.48 -18.68
CA THR A 873 -6.31 -10.21 -19.36
C THR A 873 -7.73 -10.15 -19.93
N CYS A 874 -8.14 -11.12 -20.76
CA CYS A 874 -9.49 -11.16 -21.33
C CYS A 874 -10.61 -11.30 -20.29
N SER A 875 -10.29 -11.73 -19.06
CA SER A 875 -11.25 -11.87 -17.96
C SER A 875 -11.39 -10.62 -17.08
N GLY A 876 -10.49 -9.64 -17.20
CA GLY A 876 -10.44 -8.48 -16.29
C GLY A 876 -9.84 -7.21 -16.91
N GLY A 877 -9.72 -7.17 -18.24
CA GLY A 877 -9.02 -6.12 -18.97
C GLY A 877 -7.50 -6.13 -18.77
N ALA A 878 -6.84 -5.11 -19.30
CA ALA A 878 -5.41 -4.93 -19.10
C ALA A 878 -5.04 -4.70 -17.62
N PRO A 879 -3.92 -5.28 -17.14
CA PRO A 879 -3.49 -5.13 -15.76
C PRO A 879 -3.16 -3.66 -15.44
N SER A 880 -3.45 -3.26 -14.19
CA SER A 880 -3.10 -1.95 -13.62
C SER A 880 -3.73 -0.74 -14.35
N GLN A 881 -4.93 -0.88 -14.93
CA GLN A 881 -5.64 0.14 -15.73
C GLN A 881 -5.58 1.58 -15.16
N LEU A 882 -5.90 1.79 -13.87
CA LEU A 882 -5.81 3.14 -13.27
C LEU A 882 -4.37 3.67 -13.25
N ALA A 883 -3.38 2.84 -12.92
CA ALA A 883 -1.97 3.25 -12.97
C ALA A 883 -1.50 3.47 -14.42
N ALA A 884 -2.13 2.85 -15.41
CA ALA A 884 -1.86 3.08 -16.82
C ALA A 884 -2.31 4.47 -17.28
N THR A 885 -3.41 5.03 -16.76
CA THR A 885 -3.81 6.42 -17.06
C THR A 885 -2.83 7.42 -16.44
N LEU A 886 -2.37 7.18 -15.20
CA LEU A 886 -1.36 8.04 -14.55
C LEU A 886 -0.04 8.07 -15.31
N VAL A 887 0.41 6.93 -15.83
CA VAL A 887 1.67 6.85 -16.60
C VAL A 887 1.50 7.41 -18.02
N ALA A 888 0.29 7.36 -18.60
CA ALA A 888 0.01 8.05 -19.86
C ALA A 888 0.24 9.57 -19.71
N GLU A 889 -0.32 10.16 -18.64
CA GLU A 889 -0.14 11.57 -18.34
C GLU A 889 1.34 11.95 -18.10
N LEU A 890 2.11 11.11 -17.38
CA LEU A 890 3.55 11.35 -17.18
C LEU A 890 4.38 11.33 -18.48
N LEU A 891 3.92 10.60 -19.50
CA LEU A 891 4.55 10.58 -20.83
C LEU A 891 4.07 11.77 -21.69
N GLU A 892 2.78 12.08 -21.65
CA GLU A 892 2.14 13.12 -22.47
C GLU A 892 2.51 14.54 -22.04
N SER A 893 2.74 14.74 -20.75
CA SER A 893 3.30 15.98 -20.19
C SER A 893 4.82 16.13 -20.39
N GLY A 894 5.51 15.07 -20.83
CA GLY A 894 6.98 15.01 -20.89
C GLY A 894 7.67 14.90 -19.52
N GLU A 895 6.90 14.83 -18.43
CA GLU A 895 7.36 14.86 -17.04
C GLU A 895 8.31 13.70 -16.72
N LEU A 896 8.02 12.48 -17.21
CA LEU A 896 8.90 11.32 -17.05
C LEU A 896 10.25 11.50 -17.77
N GLN A 897 10.24 12.10 -18.97
CA GLN A 897 11.48 12.35 -19.70
C GLN A 897 12.34 13.37 -18.95
N ARG A 898 11.74 14.46 -18.45
CA ARG A 898 12.44 15.46 -17.64
C ARG A 898 13.00 14.86 -16.34
N GLN A 899 12.24 14.02 -15.65
CA GLN A 899 12.71 13.28 -14.45
C GLN A 899 13.93 12.39 -14.76
N LEU A 900 13.95 11.74 -15.93
CA LEU A 900 15.08 10.90 -16.34
C LEU A 900 16.33 11.73 -16.63
N ASP A 901 16.16 12.89 -17.24
CA ASP A 901 17.24 13.72 -17.76
C ASP A 901 17.86 14.64 -16.71
N GLU A 902 17.04 15.33 -15.91
CA GLU A 902 17.49 16.34 -14.94
C GLU A 902 17.85 15.72 -13.58
N GLU A 903 17.13 14.69 -13.13
CA GLU A 903 17.32 14.10 -11.79
C GLU A 903 17.93 12.70 -11.82
N THR A 904 17.27 11.75 -12.50
CA THR A 904 17.53 10.31 -12.31
C THR A 904 18.91 9.90 -12.80
N ARG A 905 19.21 10.14 -14.08
CA ARG A 905 20.51 9.74 -14.67
C ARG A 905 21.69 10.50 -14.04
N PRO A 906 21.62 11.84 -13.80
CA PRO A 906 22.68 12.55 -13.08
C PRO A 906 22.91 12.02 -11.65
N ALA A 907 21.85 11.65 -10.92
CA ALA A 907 21.98 11.15 -9.55
C ALA A 907 22.44 9.68 -9.46
N LEU A 908 22.17 8.85 -10.47
CA LEU A 908 22.76 7.51 -10.58
C LEU A 908 24.25 7.61 -10.99
N ALA A 909 24.59 8.50 -11.93
CA ALA A 909 25.97 8.73 -12.36
C ALA A 909 26.88 9.21 -11.22
N ARG A 910 26.38 10.05 -10.30
CA ARG A 910 27.11 10.44 -9.09
C ARG A 910 27.32 9.27 -8.12
N ARG A 911 26.25 8.56 -7.72
CA ARG A 911 26.36 7.38 -6.83
C ARG A 911 27.26 6.28 -7.40
N HIS A 912 27.20 6.03 -8.71
CA HIS A 912 28.11 5.12 -9.39
C HIS A 912 29.57 5.58 -9.29
N ARG A 913 29.87 6.85 -9.58
CA ARG A 913 31.23 7.41 -9.46
C ARG A 913 31.74 7.30 -8.02
N ALA A 914 30.92 7.62 -7.03
CA ALA A 914 31.25 7.50 -5.61
C ALA A 914 31.53 6.04 -5.21
N MET A 915 30.72 5.07 -5.68
CA MET A 915 30.96 3.65 -5.47
C MET A 915 32.32 3.21 -6.06
N MET A 916 32.60 3.56 -7.32
CA MET A 916 33.86 3.16 -7.97
C MET A 916 35.09 3.82 -7.32
N GLN A 917 34.99 5.09 -6.91
CA GLN A 917 36.05 5.76 -6.15
C GLN A 917 36.29 5.08 -4.79
N ALA A 918 35.22 4.74 -4.06
CA ALA A 918 35.34 4.01 -2.79
C ALA A 918 35.92 2.59 -2.97
N ILE A 919 35.61 1.90 -4.08
CA ILE A 919 36.20 0.58 -4.40
C ILE A 919 37.70 0.72 -4.64
N ALA A 920 38.10 1.72 -5.44
CA ALA A 920 39.51 2.02 -5.67
C ALA A 920 40.24 2.36 -4.35
N GLU A 921 39.62 3.14 -3.46
CA GLU A 921 40.28 3.68 -2.26
C GLU A 921 40.26 2.76 -1.03
N HIS A 922 39.23 1.95 -0.86
CA HIS A 922 39.06 1.12 0.33
C HIS A 922 39.23 -0.37 0.05
N VAL A 923 39.31 -0.78 -1.21
CA VAL A 923 39.47 -2.20 -1.60
C VAL A 923 40.70 -2.40 -2.47
N GLN A 924 40.82 -1.74 -3.62
CA GLN A 924 41.93 -2.01 -4.55
C GLN A 924 43.27 -1.44 -4.06
N LYS A 925 43.36 -0.14 -3.74
CA LYS A 925 44.60 0.46 -3.19
C LYS A 925 45.10 -0.24 -1.91
N PRO A 926 44.25 -0.64 -0.93
CA PRO A 926 44.74 -1.27 0.31
C PRO A 926 44.97 -2.78 0.22
N LEU A 927 44.28 -3.50 -0.67
CA LEU A 927 44.34 -4.98 -0.74
C LEU A 927 45.09 -5.52 -1.96
N GLY A 928 45.43 -4.67 -2.94
CA GLY A 928 46.23 -5.03 -4.11
C GLY A 928 45.44 -5.77 -5.20
N ASP A 929 46.17 -6.53 -6.01
CA ASP A 929 45.67 -7.11 -7.26
C ASP A 929 44.58 -8.18 -7.07
N GLY A 930 43.80 -8.38 -8.13
CA GLY A 930 42.79 -9.43 -8.24
C GLY A 930 41.38 -9.05 -7.74
N PHE A 931 41.21 -7.90 -7.08
CA PHE A 931 39.89 -7.31 -6.85
C PHE A 931 39.46 -6.48 -8.07
N ALA A 932 38.61 -7.05 -8.92
CA ALA A 932 38.28 -6.49 -10.22
C ALA A 932 36.84 -5.93 -10.29
N VAL A 933 36.67 -4.84 -11.04
CA VAL A 933 35.36 -4.25 -11.39
C VAL A 933 35.34 -3.86 -12.86
N ARG A 934 34.17 -3.96 -13.49
CA ARG A 934 33.95 -3.51 -14.87
C ARG A 934 33.83 -1.98 -14.92
N GLU A 935 34.76 -1.33 -15.61
CA GLU A 935 34.78 0.14 -15.77
C GLU A 935 33.67 0.65 -16.69
N SER A 936 33.27 -0.12 -17.71
CA SER A 936 32.24 0.27 -18.69
C SER A 936 31.30 -0.87 -19.03
N THR A 937 30.01 -0.56 -19.18
CA THR A 937 28.96 -1.57 -19.47
C THR A 937 29.14 -2.18 -20.87
N LEU A 938 29.52 -1.38 -21.87
CA LEU A 938 29.85 -1.81 -23.23
C LEU A 938 31.36 -1.75 -23.47
N LYS A 939 31.96 -2.89 -23.84
CA LYS A 939 33.40 -3.03 -24.08
C LYS A 939 33.92 -1.99 -25.08
N GLY A 940 34.99 -1.28 -24.69
CA GLY A 940 35.64 -0.26 -25.52
C GLY A 940 34.89 1.08 -25.65
N ALA A 941 33.69 1.24 -25.07
CA ALA A 941 32.92 2.48 -25.10
C ALA A 941 32.98 3.22 -23.75
N GLY A 942 32.95 4.55 -23.75
CA GLY A 942 32.82 5.35 -22.52
C GLY A 942 31.37 5.49 -22.06
N VAL A 943 30.78 4.46 -21.43
CA VAL A 943 29.38 4.45 -20.95
C VAL A 943 29.20 3.62 -19.68
N TYR A 944 28.31 4.07 -18.78
CA TYR A 944 27.71 3.20 -17.78
C TYR A 944 26.19 3.32 -17.78
N GLY A 945 25.54 2.43 -17.02
CA GLY A 945 24.12 2.52 -16.77
C GLY A 945 23.60 1.47 -15.80
N GLY A 946 22.28 1.37 -15.70
CA GLY A 946 21.61 0.46 -14.78
C GLY A 946 21.85 0.85 -13.32
N TYR A 947 21.83 -0.15 -12.42
CA TYR A 947 21.85 0.04 -10.96
C TYR A 947 23.04 -0.63 -10.24
N PHE A 948 23.86 -1.41 -10.94
CA PHE A 948 24.76 -2.40 -10.33
C PHE A 948 26.20 -2.29 -10.80
N VAL A 949 27.13 -2.51 -9.87
CA VAL A 949 28.52 -2.91 -10.14
C VAL A 949 28.64 -4.40 -9.85
N TRP A 950 29.24 -5.13 -10.79
CA TRP A 950 29.67 -6.52 -10.61
C TRP A 950 31.15 -6.53 -10.26
N PHE A 951 31.48 -7.10 -9.11
CA PHE A 951 32.77 -7.03 -8.45
C PHE A 951 33.29 -8.47 -8.27
N SER A 952 34.49 -8.79 -8.77
CA SER A 952 35.09 -10.11 -8.60
C SER A 952 36.18 -10.09 -7.54
N LEU A 953 36.13 -11.08 -6.63
CA LEU A 953 37.20 -11.42 -5.70
C LEU A 953 38.33 -12.18 -6.41
N PRO A 954 39.57 -12.10 -5.92
CA PRO A 954 40.63 -13.02 -6.33
C PRO A 954 40.32 -14.47 -5.92
N GLU A 955 41.06 -15.39 -6.52
CA GLU A 955 40.95 -16.82 -6.25
C GLU A 955 41.21 -17.17 -4.77
N GLY A 956 40.46 -18.16 -4.25
CA GLY A 956 40.52 -18.58 -2.84
C GLY A 956 39.58 -17.83 -1.88
N MET A 957 38.92 -16.73 -2.29
CA MET A 957 37.89 -16.07 -1.46
C MET A 957 36.47 -16.26 -1.99
N SER A 958 35.52 -16.52 -1.06
CA SER A 958 34.09 -16.70 -1.38
C SER A 958 33.27 -15.44 -1.13
N SER A 959 32.46 -15.07 -2.12
CA SER A 959 31.45 -14.01 -2.02
C SER A 959 30.35 -14.32 -0.99
N ARG A 960 30.01 -15.61 -0.81
CA ARG A 960 29.02 -16.07 0.19
C ARG A 960 29.56 -15.87 1.60
N GLU A 961 30.84 -16.16 1.82
CA GLU A 961 31.52 -15.85 3.08
C GLU A 961 31.61 -14.34 3.32
N ALA A 962 32.02 -13.56 2.31
CA ALA A 962 32.10 -12.10 2.39
C ALA A 962 30.74 -11.48 2.75
N ALA A 963 29.65 -11.95 2.15
CA ALA A 963 28.29 -11.48 2.46
C ALA A 963 27.84 -11.85 3.88
N THR A 964 28.21 -13.03 4.37
CA THR A 964 27.90 -13.47 5.74
C THR A 964 28.68 -12.65 6.77
N ARG A 965 30.01 -12.56 6.62
CA ARG A 965 30.88 -11.74 7.49
C ARG A 965 30.43 -10.27 7.49
N ALA A 966 30.15 -9.68 6.32
CA ALA A 966 29.69 -8.29 6.21
C ALA A 966 28.35 -8.02 6.92
N LYS A 967 27.42 -8.99 6.88
CA LYS A 967 26.15 -8.88 7.61
C LYS A 967 26.36 -8.92 9.12
N GLU A 968 27.20 -9.82 9.61
CA GLU A 968 27.44 -10.04 11.04
C GLU A 968 28.31 -8.94 11.69
N THR A 969 29.44 -8.57 11.09
CA THR A 969 30.44 -7.66 11.72
C THR A 969 30.25 -6.19 11.37
N GLU A 970 29.66 -5.90 10.21
CA GLU A 970 29.53 -4.56 9.63
C GLU A 970 28.08 -4.06 9.48
N ASN A 971 27.09 -4.93 9.72
CA ASN A 971 25.67 -4.68 9.44
C ASN A 971 25.43 -4.22 7.99
N LEU A 972 26.18 -4.82 7.06
CA LEU A 972 26.18 -4.51 5.64
C LEU A 972 25.58 -5.68 4.85
N VAL A 973 24.59 -5.41 3.99
CA VAL A 973 23.98 -6.41 3.12
C VAL A 973 24.44 -6.18 1.68
N ILE A 974 25.14 -7.16 1.11
CA ILE A 974 25.60 -7.23 -0.29
C ILE A 974 24.98 -8.46 -0.97
N GLY A 975 25.00 -8.52 -2.31
CA GLY A 975 24.62 -9.75 -3.04
C GLY A 975 25.82 -10.63 -3.35
N HIS A 976 25.79 -11.90 -2.95
CA HIS A 976 26.82 -12.87 -3.33
C HIS A 976 26.50 -13.50 -4.69
N GLY A 977 27.51 -13.88 -5.48
CA GLY A 977 27.34 -14.21 -6.89
C GLY A 977 26.46 -15.44 -7.12
N ALA A 978 26.55 -16.44 -6.24
CA ALA A 978 25.66 -17.60 -6.22
C ALA A 978 24.16 -17.28 -5.92
N GLN A 979 23.77 -16.02 -5.71
CA GLN A 979 22.34 -15.60 -5.77
C GLN A 979 21.85 -15.35 -7.20
N PHE A 980 22.75 -15.36 -8.20
CA PHE A 980 22.47 -15.00 -9.59
C PHE A 980 22.76 -16.16 -10.56
N GLU A 981 23.03 -17.35 -10.02
CA GLU A 981 23.09 -18.61 -10.79
C GLU A 981 21.69 -19.00 -11.28
N VAL A 982 21.62 -19.76 -12.37
CA VAL A 982 20.33 -20.20 -12.95
C VAL A 982 19.86 -21.43 -12.18
N HIS A 983 18.75 -21.30 -11.47
CA HIS A 983 18.27 -22.34 -10.55
C HIS A 983 18.05 -23.68 -11.27
N GLY A 984 18.63 -24.76 -10.75
CA GLY A 984 18.56 -26.11 -11.32
C GLY A 984 19.50 -26.39 -12.51
N ASP A 985 20.43 -25.49 -12.80
CA ASP A 985 21.50 -25.67 -13.80
C ASP A 985 22.83 -25.03 -13.34
N GLU A 986 23.03 -24.86 -12.03
CA GLU A 986 24.07 -23.99 -11.48
C GLU A 986 25.50 -24.50 -11.75
N GLU A 987 25.71 -25.82 -11.87
CA GLU A 987 27.04 -26.39 -12.19
C GLU A 987 27.57 -25.98 -13.57
N SER A 988 26.68 -25.55 -14.48
CA SER A 988 27.04 -25.09 -15.81
C SER A 988 27.62 -23.66 -15.82
N ALA A 989 27.37 -22.85 -14.77
CA ALA A 989 27.91 -21.50 -14.62
C ALA A 989 27.89 -21.04 -13.13
N ARG A 990 29.04 -21.16 -12.45
CA ARG A 990 29.24 -20.77 -11.04
C ARG A 990 29.82 -19.37 -10.88
N PHE A 991 29.40 -18.65 -9.83
CA PHE A 991 29.80 -17.26 -9.53
C PHE A 991 30.22 -17.07 -8.06
N ASP A 992 30.99 -18.02 -7.50
CA ASP A 992 31.36 -18.00 -6.08
C ASP A 992 32.28 -16.84 -5.68
N ARG A 993 32.99 -16.19 -6.61
CA ARG A 993 33.89 -15.05 -6.31
C ARG A 993 33.23 -13.69 -6.49
N GLU A 994 32.05 -13.66 -7.10
CA GLU A 994 31.44 -12.42 -7.59
C GLU A 994 30.49 -11.79 -6.56
N ILE A 995 30.41 -10.46 -6.53
CA ILE A 995 29.55 -9.69 -5.63
C ILE A 995 28.79 -8.66 -6.48
N ARG A 996 27.47 -8.57 -6.27
CA ARG A 996 26.66 -7.46 -6.80
C ARG A 996 26.53 -6.35 -5.76
N LEU A 997 26.95 -5.15 -6.13
CA LEU A 997 26.76 -3.92 -5.35
C LEU A 997 25.76 -3.01 -6.09
N CYS A 998 24.71 -2.59 -5.41
CA CYS A 998 23.70 -1.67 -5.91
C CYS A 998 24.04 -0.24 -5.48
N PHE A 999 24.26 0.65 -6.45
CA PHE A 999 24.43 2.09 -6.20
C PHE A 999 23.11 2.88 -6.34
N SER A 1000 21.97 2.22 -6.60
CA SER A 1000 20.71 2.91 -6.87
C SER A 1000 19.85 3.20 -5.63
N TRP A 1001 19.93 2.36 -4.59
CA TRP A 1001 19.01 2.38 -3.45
C TRP A 1001 19.43 3.35 -2.33
N GLU A 1002 20.64 3.20 -1.80
CA GLU A 1002 21.10 3.99 -0.65
C GLU A 1002 21.47 5.44 -1.03
N PRO A 1003 21.58 6.35 -0.04
CA PRO A 1003 22.27 7.64 -0.18
C PRO A 1003 23.74 7.50 -0.63
N GLU A 1004 24.31 8.56 -1.18
CA GLU A 1004 25.66 8.55 -1.75
C GLU A 1004 26.74 8.33 -0.67
N GLU A 1005 26.53 8.90 0.50
CA GLU A 1005 27.35 8.73 1.71
C GLU A 1005 27.28 7.30 2.27
N ASP A 1006 26.10 6.66 2.24
CA ASP A 1006 25.91 5.27 2.68
C ASP A 1006 26.46 4.26 1.65
N VAL A 1007 26.49 4.61 0.35
CA VAL A 1007 27.18 3.84 -0.68
C VAL A 1007 28.70 3.80 -0.41
N VAL A 1008 29.32 4.96 -0.14
CA VAL A 1008 30.76 5.04 0.17
C VAL A 1008 31.11 4.31 1.46
N GLU A 1009 30.36 4.55 2.54
CA GLU A 1009 30.54 3.85 3.82
C GLU A 1009 30.29 2.34 3.69
N GLY A 1010 29.30 1.92 2.89
CA GLY A 1010 29.05 0.49 2.62
C GLY A 1010 30.24 -0.18 1.92
N VAL A 1011 30.85 0.46 0.92
CA VAL A 1011 32.06 -0.07 0.27
C VAL A 1011 33.26 -0.06 1.23
N LYS A 1012 33.41 0.97 2.06
CA LYS A 1012 34.45 1.05 3.10
C LYS A 1012 34.36 -0.11 4.10
N ARG A 1013 33.15 -0.46 4.53
CA ARG A 1013 32.89 -1.64 5.37
C ARG A 1013 33.19 -2.95 4.65
N LEU A 1014 32.83 -3.08 3.36
CA LEU A 1014 33.21 -4.23 2.55
C LEU A 1014 34.74 -4.37 2.48
N GLY A 1015 35.49 -3.28 2.27
CA GLY A 1015 36.96 -3.28 2.30
C GLY A 1015 37.55 -3.81 3.61
N ALA A 1016 36.96 -3.46 4.75
CA ALA A 1016 37.35 -4.00 6.05
C ALA A 1016 37.09 -5.51 6.19
N VAL A 1017 35.96 -6.01 5.68
CA VAL A 1017 35.61 -7.44 5.67
C VAL A 1017 36.57 -8.23 4.76
N LEU A 1018 36.78 -7.74 3.53
CA LEU A 1018 37.69 -8.38 2.57
C LEU A 1018 39.14 -8.35 3.05
N LYS A 1019 39.55 -7.29 3.78
CA LYS A 1019 40.83 -7.28 4.48
C LYS A 1019 40.91 -8.40 5.53
N ALA A 1020 39.93 -8.51 6.42
CA ALA A 1020 39.92 -9.53 7.46
C ALA A 1020 39.90 -10.97 6.89
N MET A 1021 39.28 -11.18 5.72
CA MET A 1021 39.37 -12.45 4.99
C MET A 1021 40.78 -12.69 4.44
N LYS A 1022 41.38 -11.71 3.75
CA LYS A 1022 42.74 -11.81 3.19
C LYS A 1022 43.82 -12.00 4.27
N ASP A 1023 43.68 -11.33 5.40
CA ASP A 1023 44.56 -11.42 6.57
C ASP A 1023 44.37 -12.74 7.37
N GLY A 1024 43.51 -13.65 6.92
CA GLY A 1024 43.29 -14.97 7.53
C GLY A 1024 42.58 -14.93 8.88
N VAL A 1025 41.88 -13.84 9.21
CA VAL A 1025 41.26 -13.63 10.52
C VAL A 1025 40.18 -14.68 10.76
N GLN A 1026 40.40 -15.48 11.81
CA GLN A 1026 39.49 -16.53 12.27
C GLN A 1026 38.14 -15.93 12.65
N TRP A 1027 37.11 -16.28 11.88
CA TRP A 1027 35.73 -15.90 12.12
C TRP A 1027 34.96 -17.10 12.68
N LYS A 1028 34.13 -16.84 13.68
CA LYS A 1028 33.11 -17.77 14.18
C LYS A 1028 31.78 -17.05 14.02
N SER A 1029 30.87 -17.64 13.24
CA SER A 1029 29.47 -17.19 13.19
C SER A 1029 28.85 -17.30 14.58
N THR A 1030 27.96 -16.36 14.90
CA THR A 1030 27.33 -16.18 16.23
C THR A 1030 25.85 -16.49 16.22
#